data_AF-A0A379TLV7-F1
#
_entry.id   AF-A0A379TLV7-F1
#
_cell.length_a   1.000
_cell.length_b   1.000
_cell.length_c   1.000
_cell.angle_alpha   90.00
_cell.angle_beta   90.00
_cell.angle_gamma   90.00
#
_symmetry.space_group_name_H-M   'P 1'
#
loop_
_entity.id
_entity.type
_entity.pdbx_description
1 polymer ?
#
loop_
_entity_poly.entity_id
_entity_poly.type
_entity_poly.pdbx_seq_one_letter_code
_entity_poly.pdbx_strand_id
1 'polypeptide(L)'
;MYTGFAYAARSGASVGIDDMVIPEKKHEIISEAEAEVAEIQEQFQSGLVTAGERYNKVIDIWAAANDRVSKAMMDNLQTETVINRDGQEEQQVSFNSIYMMADSGARGSAAQIRQLAGMRGLMAKPDGSIIETPITANFREGLNVLQYFISTHGARKGLADTALKTANSGYLTRRLVDVAQDLVVTEDDCGTHEGILMTPVIEGGDVKEPLRDRVLGRVTAEDVLKPGTADILVPRNTLLHEQWCDLLEANSVDAVKVRSVVSCDTDFGVCAHCYGRDLARGHIINKGEAIGVIAAQSIGEPGTQLTMRTFHIGGAASRAAAESSIQVKNKGSIKLSNVKSVVNSSGKLVITSRNTELKLLDEFGRTKESYKVPYGAVMAKGDGEQVAGGETVANWDPHTMPVITEVSGFIRFTDMIDGQTITRQTDELTGLSSLVVLDSAERTTGGKDLRPALKIVDAQGNDVLIPGTDMPAQYFLPGKAIVQLEDGVQISSGDTLARIPQESGGTKDITGGLPRVADLFEARRPKEPAILAEIAGIVSFGKETKGKRRLVITPVDGSDPYEEMIPKWRQLNVFEGERVERGDVISDGPEAPHDILRLRGVHAVTRYIVNEVQDVYRLQGVKINDKHIEVIVRQMLRKATIESAGSSDFLEGEQVEYSRVKIANRELEANGKVGATFSRDLLGITKASLATESFISAASFQETTRVLTEAAVAGKRDELRGLKENVIVGRLIPAGTGYAYHQDRMRRRAAGEQPATPQVTAEDASASLAELLNAGLGGSDNE
;
A
#
# COMPACT_ATOMS: atom_id res chain seq x y z
N MET A 1 14.27 -9.80 -34.54
CA MET A 1 12.99 -10.51 -34.81
C MET A 1 13.16 -11.64 -35.81
N TYR A 2 13.50 -11.40 -37.09
CA TYR A 2 13.59 -12.47 -38.12
C TYR A 2 14.55 -13.61 -37.78
N THR A 3 15.73 -13.29 -37.24
CA THR A 3 16.70 -14.27 -36.72
C THR A 3 16.06 -15.19 -35.67
N GLY A 4 15.26 -14.62 -34.77
CA GLY A 4 14.56 -15.36 -33.73
C GLY A 4 13.56 -16.37 -34.31
N PHE A 5 12.74 -15.96 -35.28
CA PHE A 5 11.80 -16.89 -35.94
C PHE A 5 12.51 -18.03 -36.67
N ALA A 6 13.59 -17.73 -37.40
CA ALA A 6 14.33 -18.74 -38.14
C ALA A 6 14.99 -19.80 -37.24
N TYR A 7 15.58 -19.38 -36.11
CA TYR A 7 16.24 -20.29 -35.17
C TYR A 7 15.27 -20.95 -34.19
N ALA A 8 14.16 -20.31 -33.82
CA ALA A 8 13.13 -20.93 -32.99
C ALA A 8 12.46 -22.13 -33.70
N ALA A 9 12.25 -22.04 -35.02
CA ALA A 9 11.76 -23.19 -35.78
C ALA A 9 12.79 -24.34 -35.85
N ARG A 10 14.08 -24.01 -35.90
CA ARG A 10 15.18 -25.00 -35.96
C ARG A 10 15.52 -25.60 -34.60
N SER A 11 15.22 -24.93 -33.49
CA SER A 11 15.50 -25.45 -32.15
C SER A 11 14.70 -26.72 -31.86
N GLY A 12 13.56 -26.92 -32.54
CA GLY A 12 12.75 -28.12 -32.37
C GLY A 12 12.15 -28.27 -30.97
N ALA A 13 12.14 -27.19 -30.16
CA ALA A 13 11.57 -27.21 -28.82
C ALA A 13 10.08 -27.62 -28.89
N SER A 14 9.72 -28.66 -28.15
CA SER A 14 8.38 -29.24 -28.14
C SER A 14 7.85 -29.42 -26.71
N VAL A 15 6.62 -29.88 -26.55
CA VAL A 15 6.10 -30.30 -25.24
C VAL A 15 5.56 -31.71 -25.39
N GLY A 16 6.17 -32.65 -24.69
CA GLY A 16 5.77 -34.04 -24.58
C GLY A 16 5.47 -34.46 -23.15
N ILE A 17 5.03 -35.71 -22.99
CA ILE A 17 4.73 -36.29 -21.67
C ILE A 17 6.01 -36.53 -20.85
N ASP A 18 7.12 -36.84 -21.51
CA ASP A 18 8.41 -37.12 -20.87
C ASP A 18 9.17 -35.85 -20.49
N ASP A 19 8.81 -34.71 -21.09
CA ASP A 19 9.33 -33.40 -20.65
C ASP A 19 8.84 -33.03 -19.24
N MET A 20 7.72 -33.61 -18.79
CA MET A 20 7.12 -33.35 -17.47
C MET A 20 7.72 -34.23 -16.37
N VAL A 21 9.03 -34.12 -16.10
CA VAL A 21 9.75 -35.00 -15.16
C VAL A 21 9.28 -34.80 -13.71
N ILE A 22 8.77 -35.88 -13.08
CA ILE A 22 8.31 -35.85 -11.69
C ILE A 22 9.49 -36.18 -10.76
N PRO A 23 9.75 -35.40 -9.70
CA PRO A 23 10.84 -35.70 -8.79
C PRO A 23 10.53 -36.95 -7.96
N GLU A 24 11.47 -37.90 -7.89
CA GLU A 24 11.31 -39.15 -7.14
C GLU A 24 11.06 -38.91 -5.64
N LYS A 25 11.72 -37.89 -5.08
CA LYS A 25 11.56 -37.45 -3.68
C LYS A 25 10.16 -36.94 -3.32
N LYS A 26 9.28 -36.75 -4.32
CA LYS A 26 7.90 -36.28 -4.09
C LYS A 26 7.16 -37.18 -3.11
N HIS A 27 7.26 -38.50 -3.26
CA HIS A 27 6.55 -39.43 -2.39
C HIS A 27 7.01 -39.32 -0.93
N GLU A 28 8.32 -39.17 -0.72
CA GLU A 28 8.91 -38.96 0.62
C GLU A 28 8.37 -37.69 1.26
N ILE A 29 8.39 -36.56 0.54
CA ILE A 29 7.91 -35.27 1.05
C ILE A 29 6.42 -35.32 1.40
N ILE A 30 5.61 -36.00 0.58
CA ILE A 30 4.18 -36.14 0.85
C ILE A 30 3.96 -37.01 2.09
N SER A 31 4.67 -38.13 2.23
CA SER A 31 4.54 -38.99 3.41
C SER A 31 4.99 -38.29 4.70
N GLU A 32 6.03 -37.46 4.66
CA GLU A 32 6.42 -36.60 5.78
C GLU A 32 5.30 -35.63 6.16
N ALA A 33 4.75 -34.90 5.17
CA ALA A 33 3.68 -33.94 5.42
C ALA A 33 2.39 -34.61 5.92
N GLU A 34 2.04 -35.78 5.41
CA GLU A 34 0.91 -36.58 5.89
C GLU A 34 1.11 -37.06 7.33
N ALA A 35 2.34 -37.42 7.70
CA ALA A 35 2.69 -37.78 9.08
C ALA A 35 2.60 -36.57 10.03
N GLU A 36 3.12 -35.41 9.62
CA GLU A 36 2.99 -34.15 10.37
C GLU A 36 1.50 -33.79 10.58
N VAL A 37 0.66 -33.90 9.55
CA VAL A 37 -0.78 -33.64 9.65
C VAL A 37 -1.46 -34.65 10.57
N ALA A 38 -1.08 -35.93 10.51
CA ALA A 38 -1.62 -36.96 11.40
C ALA A 38 -1.27 -36.68 12.87
N GLU A 39 -0.04 -36.22 13.16
CA GLU A 39 0.37 -35.81 14.50
C GLU A 39 -0.46 -34.61 14.99
N ILE A 40 -0.65 -33.58 14.16
CA ILE A 40 -1.51 -32.43 14.53
C ILE A 40 -2.96 -32.86 14.74
N GLN A 41 -3.45 -33.84 13.99
CA GLN A 41 -4.78 -34.39 14.17
C GLN A 41 -4.90 -35.17 15.50
N GLU A 42 -3.85 -35.89 15.90
CA GLU A 42 -3.77 -36.56 17.20
C GLU A 42 -3.67 -35.53 18.33
N GLN A 43 -2.87 -34.47 18.16
CA GLN A 43 -2.81 -33.33 19.08
C GLN A 43 -4.18 -32.67 19.25
N PHE A 44 -4.99 -32.61 18.19
CA PHE A 44 -6.37 -32.12 18.27
C PHE A 44 -7.30 -33.09 18.99
N GLN A 45 -7.16 -34.40 18.77
CA GLN A 45 -7.95 -35.42 19.48
C GLN A 45 -7.58 -35.53 20.98
N SER A 46 -6.33 -35.25 21.32
CA SER A 46 -5.84 -35.06 22.70
C SER A 46 -5.96 -33.60 23.17
N GLY A 47 -6.54 -32.74 22.31
CA GLY A 47 -6.77 -31.28 22.34
C GLY A 47 -5.72 -30.41 23.03
N LEU A 48 -4.47 -30.67 22.68
CA LEU A 48 -3.40 -29.68 22.81
C LEU A 48 -3.61 -28.47 21.88
N VAL A 49 -4.47 -28.60 20.85
CA VAL A 49 -4.77 -27.55 19.87
C VAL A 49 -6.26 -27.40 19.65
N THR A 50 -6.72 -26.18 19.37
CA THR A 50 -8.12 -25.90 19.02
C THR A 50 -8.43 -26.24 17.55
N ALA A 51 -9.72 -26.34 17.19
CA ALA A 51 -10.14 -26.66 15.82
C ALA A 51 -9.67 -25.62 14.77
N GLY A 52 -9.64 -24.34 15.15
CA GLY A 52 -9.16 -23.24 14.29
C GLY A 52 -7.65 -23.28 14.09
N GLU A 53 -6.89 -23.50 15.17
CA GLU A 53 -5.43 -23.67 15.12
C GLU A 53 -5.04 -24.89 14.28
N ARG A 54 -5.75 -26.02 14.47
CA ARG A 54 -5.58 -27.24 13.67
C ARG A 54 -5.73 -26.93 12.18
N TYR A 55 -6.82 -26.26 11.79
CA TYR A 55 -7.07 -25.91 10.39
C TYR A 55 -5.94 -25.04 9.79
N ASN A 56 -5.48 -24.03 10.53
CA ASN A 56 -4.38 -23.17 10.07
C ASN A 56 -3.05 -23.93 9.96
N LYS A 57 -2.70 -24.74 10.98
CA LYS A 57 -1.48 -25.55 10.97
C LYS A 57 -1.46 -26.55 9.82
N VAL A 58 -2.58 -27.24 9.56
CA VAL A 58 -2.69 -28.19 8.45
C VAL A 58 -2.49 -27.50 7.10
N ILE A 59 -3.09 -26.32 6.92
CA ILE A 59 -2.87 -25.52 5.70
C ILE A 59 -1.40 -25.15 5.52
N ASP A 60 -0.74 -24.71 6.60
CA ASP A 60 0.66 -24.28 6.53
C ASP A 60 1.61 -25.46 6.27
N ILE A 61 1.35 -26.64 6.82
CA ILE A 61 2.09 -27.88 6.51
C ILE A 61 1.96 -28.21 5.03
N TRP A 62 0.74 -28.18 4.47
CA TRP A 62 0.52 -28.47 3.06
C TRP A 62 1.10 -27.42 2.13
N ALA A 63 1.09 -26.14 2.52
CA ALA A 63 1.77 -25.07 1.79
C ALA A 63 3.29 -25.30 1.78
N ALA A 64 3.89 -25.63 2.92
CA ALA A 64 5.31 -25.94 3.03
C ALA A 64 5.69 -27.20 2.24
N ALA A 65 4.85 -28.25 2.27
CA ALA A 65 5.05 -29.46 1.47
C ALA A 65 5.03 -29.15 -0.04
N ASN A 66 4.08 -28.30 -0.48
CA ASN A 66 4.00 -27.86 -1.87
C ASN A 66 5.26 -27.10 -2.32
N ASP A 67 5.83 -26.26 -1.46
CA ASP A 67 7.08 -25.56 -1.75
C ASP A 67 8.30 -26.49 -1.72
N ARG A 68 8.35 -27.46 -0.80
CA ARG A 68 9.36 -28.53 -0.78
C ARG A 68 9.35 -29.32 -2.10
N VAL A 69 8.18 -29.77 -2.54
CA VAL A 69 8.01 -30.47 -3.83
C VAL A 69 8.39 -29.57 -5.00
N SER A 70 8.04 -28.28 -4.97
CA SER A 70 8.40 -27.33 -6.01
C SER A 70 9.91 -27.16 -6.14
N LYS A 71 10.65 -27.07 -5.02
CA LYS A 71 12.11 -26.98 -5.02
C LYS A 71 12.74 -28.26 -5.56
N ALA A 72 12.33 -29.41 -5.03
CA ALA A 72 12.82 -30.72 -5.49
C ALA A 72 12.57 -30.95 -6.98
N MET A 73 11.43 -30.48 -7.50
CA MET A 73 11.10 -30.51 -8.92
C MET A 73 12.04 -29.63 -9.74
N MET A 74 12.25 -28.37 -9.33
CA MET A 74 13.14 -27.45 -10.06
C MET A 74 14.58 -27.95 -10.05
N ASP A 75 15.09 -28.46 -8.92
CA ASP A 75 16.45 -29.00 -8.82
C ASP A 75 16.65 -30.20 -9.76
N ASN A 76 15.64 -31.07 -9.85
CA ASN A 76 15.65 -32.22 -10.76
C ASN A 76 15.55 -31.79 -12.24
N LEU A 77 14.72 -30.79 -12.53
CA LEU A 77 14.45 -30.37 -13.90
C LEU A 77 15.54 -29.45 -14.48
N GLN A 78 16.21 -28.68 -13.64
CA GLN A 78 17.20 -27.66 -14.06
C GLN A 78 18.54 -28.26 -14.49
N THR A 79 18.87 -29.47 -14.03
CA THR A 79 20.17 -30.08 -14.28
C THR A 79 20.03 -31.42 -14.99
N GLU A 80 20.97 -31.73 -15.88
CA GLU A 80 21.04 -33.02 -16.55
C GLU A 80 22.49 -33.54 -16.57
N THR A 81 22.65 -34.85 -16.39
CA THR A 81 23.95 -35.50 -16.45
C THR A 81 24.30 -35.83 -17.89
N VAL A 82 25.45 -35.33 -18.35
CA VAL A 82 26.00 -35.60 -19.68
C VAL A 82 27.38 -36.23 -19.60
N ILE A 83 27.76 -36.99 -20.64
CA ILE A 83 29.08 -37.58 -20.75
C ILE A 83 29.99 -36.59 -21.47
N ASN A 84 31.03 -36.15 -20.79
CA ASN A 84 32.02 -35.24 -21.33
C ASN A 84 32.92 -35.89 -22.37
N ARG A 85 33.70 -35.04 -23.06
CA ARG A 85 34.73 -35.45 -24.02
C ARG A 85 35.68 -36.51 -23.45
N ASP A 86 35.97 -36.45 -22.15
CA ASP A 86 36.88 -37.37 -21.46
C ASP A 86 36.19 -38.65 -20.93
N GLY A 87 34.91 -38.85 -21.24
CA GLY A 87 34.12 -40.01 -20.82
C GLY A 87 33.64 -39.98 -19.37
N GLN A 88 33.73 -38.82 -18.71
CA GLN A 88 33.29 -38.61 -17.33
C GLN A 88 31.90 -37.96 -17.31
N GLU A 89 31.12 -38.25 -16.27
CA GLU A 89 29.84 -37.59 -16.04
C GLU A 89 30.05 -36.15 -15.56
N GLU A 90 29.42 -35.19 -16.24
CA GLU A 90 29.33 -33.78 -15.82
C GLU A 90 27.87 -33.36 -15.77
N GLN A 91 27.57 -32.48 -14.82
CA GLN A 91 26.26 -31.85 -14.68
C GLN A 91 26.22 -30.59 -15.54
N GLN A 92 25.29 -30.53 -16.50
CA GLN A 92 25.03 -29.31 -17.26
C GLN A 92 23.61 -28.79 -17.00
N VAL A 93 23.35 -27.56 -17.44
CA VAL A 93 22.00 -27.00 -17.43
C VAL A 93 21.14 -27.81 -18.40
N SER A 94 19.96 -28.23 -17.92
CA SER A 94 19.03 -29.09 -18.64
C SER A 94 18.53 -28.47 -19.93
N PHE A 95 18.46 -29.28 -20.98
CA PHE A 95 17.82 -28.92 -22.26
C PHE A 95 16.37 -29.40 -22.33
N ASN A 96 15.75 -29.72 -21.20
CA ASN A 96 14.33 -30.00 -21.11
C ASN A 96 13.51 -28.81 -21.65
N SER A 97 12.58 -29.08 -22.57
CA SER A 97 11.86 -28.01 -23.26
C SER A 97 10.99 -27.16 -22.33
N ILE A 98 10.37 -27.77 -21.31
CA ILE A 98 9.53 -27.06 -20.33
C ILE A 98 10.39 -26.15 -19.45
N TYR A 99 11.55 -26.63 -19.02
CA TYR A 99 12.52 -25.81 -18.29
C TYR A 99 13.03 -24.65 -19.15
N MET A 100 13.48 -24.93 -20.38
CA MET A 100 13.93 -23.90 -21.32
C MET A 100 12.89 -22.80 -21.55
N MET A 101 11.61 -23.16 -21.67
CA MET A 101 10.51 -22.20 -21.85
C MET A 101 10.31 -21.26 -20.66
N ALA A 102 10.54 -21.74 -19.45
CA ALA A 102 10.44 -20.94 -18.23
C ALA A 102 11.70 -20.15 -17.94
N ASP A 103 12.88 -20.77 -18.08
CA ASP A 103 14.19 -20.14 -17.87
C ASP A 103 14.44 -19.02 -18.87
N SER A 104 14.10 -19.23 -20.14
CA SER A 104 14.21 -18.19 -21.17
C SER A 104 13.17 -17.07 -21.03
N GLY A 105 12.21 -17.21 -20.11
CA GLY A 105 11.08 -16.28 -19.96
C GLY A 105 10.13 -16.21 -21.16
N ALA A 106 10.17 -17.21 -22.07
CA ALA A 106 9.33 -17.20 -23.27
C ALA A 106 7.85 -17.37 -22.93
N ARG A 107 7.53 -18.44 -22.20
CA ARG A 107 6.20 -18.70 -21.64
C ARG A 107 6.28 -19.84 -20.63
N GLY A 108 5.90 -19.57 -19.40
CA GLY A 108 6.04 -20.55 -18.32
C GLY A 108 6.46 -19.85 -17.04
N SER A 109 5.99 -20.34 -15.91
CA SER A 109 6.53 -19.95 -14.61
C SER A 109 6.75 -21.18 -13.76
N ALA A 110 7.62 -21.09 -12.74
CA ALA A 110 7.83 -22.18 -11.79
C ALA A 110 6.50 -22.69 -11.21
N ALA A 111 5.53 -21.79 -10.96
CA ALA A 111 4.20 -22.15 -10.49
C ALA A 111 3.41 -23.00 -11.51
N GLN A 112 3.56 -22.75 -12.81
CA GLN A 112 2.92 -23.55 -13.86
C GLN A 112 3.60 -24.91 -14.02
N ILE A 113 4.94 -24.93 -14.00
CA ILE A 113 5.72 -26.18 -14.04
C ILE A 113 5.36 -27.06 -12.83
N ARG A 114 5.23 -26.45 -11.66
CA ARG A 114 4.80 -27.14 -10.42
C ARG A 114 3.49 -27.89 -10.59
N GLN A 115 2.50 -27.32 -11.28
CA GLN A 115 1.24 -28.00 -11.53
C GLN A 115 1.36 -29.14 -12.56
N LEU A 116 2.33 -29.05 -13.48
CA LEU A 116 2.58 -30.08 -14.49
C LEU A 116 3.29 -31.30 -13.92
N ALA A 117 4.36 -31.08 -13.13
CA ALA A 117 5.30 -32.13 -12.74
C ALA A 117 5.52 -32.30 -11.22
N GLY A 118 5.15 -31.29 -10.41
CA GLY A 118 5.26 -31.35 -8.95
C GLY A 118 3.98 -31.86 -8.31
N MET A 119 3.25 -30.95 -7.66
CA MET A 119 1.89 -31.16 -7.15
C MET A 119 1.07 -29.89 -7.41
N ARG A 120 -0.25 -30.03 -7.57
CA ARG A 120 -1.10 -28.85 -7.83
C ARG A 120 -1.32 -27.98 -6.60
N GLY A 121 -1.35 -28.58 -5.40
CA GLY A 121 -1.38 -27.85 -4.12
C GLY A 121 -2.78 -27.53 -3.58
N LEU A 122 -2.88 -26.46 -2.80
CA LEU A 122 -4.10 -26.03 -2.10
C LEU A 122 -5.01 -25.19 -2.98
N MET A 123 -6.33 -25.36 -2.86
CA MET A 123 -7.32 -24.65 -3.68
C MET A 123 -8.19 -23.72 -2.83
N ALA A 124 -8.63 -22.61 -3.41
CA ALA A 124 -9.56 -21.69 -2.76
C ALA A 124 -11.03 -22.03 -3.05
N LYS A 125 -11.88 -21.92 -2.02
CA LYS A 125 -13.34 -21.96 -2.15
C LYS A 125 -13.88 -20.65 -2.76
N PRO A 126 -15.14 -20.62 -3.21
CA PRO A 126 -15.76 -19.40 -3.71
C PRO A 126 -15.83 -18.25 -2.69
N ASP A 127 -15.84 -18.55 -1.38
CA ASP A 127 -15.78 -17.56 -0.30
C ASP A 127 -14.37 -16.97 -0.08
N GLY A 128 -13.32 -17.56 -0.67
CA GLY A 128 -11.92 -17.17 -0.50
C GLY A 128 -11.14 -17.97 0.54
N SER A 129 -11.81 -18.80 1.35
CA SER A 129 -11.13 -19.71 2.29
C SER A 129 -10.39 -20.83 1.56
N ILE A 130 -9.31 -21.32 2.15
CA ILE A 130 -8.49 -22.40 1.57
C ILE A 130 -9.09 -23.75 1.94
N ILE A 131 -9.10 -24.70 1.01
CA ILE A 131 -9.56 -26.07 1.28
C ILE A 131 -8.40 -26.83 1.94
N GLU A 132 -8.65 -27.41 3.13
CA GLU A 132 -7.64 -28.15 3.90
C GLU A 132 -7.15 -29.43 3.18
N THR A 133 -7.94 -29.97 2.25
CA THR A 133 -7.60 -31.13 1.44
C THR A 133 -6.87 -30.69 0.16
N PRO A 134 -5.54 -30.91 0.05
CA PRO A 134 -4.77 -30.51 -1.13
C PRO A 134 -4.97 -31.44 -2.31
N ILE A 135 -4.55 -30.99 -3.49
CA ILE A 135 -4.37 -31.83 -4.67
C ILE A 135 -2.88 -32.22 -4.74
N THR A 136 -2.57 -33.42 -4.23
CA THR A 136 -1.22 -34.02 -4.24
C THR A 136 -0.78 -34.48 -5.63
N ALA A 137 -1.74 -34.74 -6.51
CA ALA A 137 -1.50 -35.09 -7.90
C ALA A 137 -1.07 -33.88 -8.75
N ASN A 138 -0.40 -34.14 -9.86
CA ASN A 138 -0.09 -33.18 -10.92
C ASN A 138 -0.80 -33.53 -12.24
N PHE A 139 -0.64 -32.71 -13.28
CA PHE A 139 -1.29 -32.96 -14.57
C PHE A 139 -0.76 -34.17 -15.33
N ARG A 140 0.50 -34.57 -15.13
CA ARG A 140 1.06 -35.80 -15.72
C ARG A 140 0.45 -37.06 -15.10
N GLU A 141 0.26 -37.07 -13.78
CA GLU A 141 -0.35 -38.18 -13.03
C GLU A 141 -1.87 -38.27 -13.25
N GLY A 142 -2.51 -37.13 -13.56
CA GLY A 142 -3.94 -37.03 -13.72
C GLY A 142 -4.68 -36.72 -12.41
N LEU A 143 -5.88 -36.17 -12.53
CA LEU A 143 -6.71 -35.79 -11.38
C LEU A 143 -7.89 -36.73 -11.24
N ASN A 144 -8.16 -37.18 -10.02
CA ASN A 144 -9.39 -37.93 -9.74
C ASN A 144 -10.63 -37.01 -9.75
N VAL A 145 -11.82 -37.60 -9.76
CA VAL A 145 -13.09 -36.85 -9.88
C VAL A 145 -13.24 -35.78 -8.78
N LEU A 146 -12.86 -36.10 -7.54
CA LEU A 146 -12.98 -35.18 -6.41
C LEU A 146 -11.98 -34.02 -6.53
N GLN A 147 -10.72 -34.30 -6.82
CA GLN A 147 -9.67 -33.29 -7.03
C GLN A 147 -10.02 -32.36 -8.20
N TYR A 148 -10.50 -32.93 -9.30
CA TYR A 148 -10.98 -32.15 -10.44
C TYR A 148 -12.14 -31.24 -10.03
N PHE A 149 -13.17 -31.78 -9.35
CA PHE A 149 -14.32 -31.02 -8.89
C PHE A 149 -13.94 -29.88 -7.93
N ILE A 150 -13.04 -30.14 -6.97
CA ILE A 150 -12.49 -29.11 -6.08
C ILE A 150 -11.83 -27.98 -6.90
N SER A 151 -10.99 -28.33 -7.89
CA SER A 151 -10.32 -27.34 -8.73
C SER A 151 -11.28 -26.47 -9.57
N THR A 152 -12.46 -27.00 -9.92
CA THR A 152 -13.44 -26.26 -10.73
C THR A 152 -14.01 -25.03 -10.03
N HIS A 153 -14.09 -25.03 -8.70
CA HIS A 153 -14.63 -23.91 -7.93
C HIS A 153 -13.75 -22.68 -8.05
N GLY A 154 -12.44 -22.84 -7.79
CA GLY A 154 -11.46 -21.77 -7.94
C GLY A 154 -11.33 -21.30 -9.38
N ALA A 155 -11.37 -22.22 -10.36
CA ALA A 155 -11.34 -21.87 -11.78
C ALA A 155 -12.56 -21.05 -12.22
N ARG A 156 -13.78 -21.46 -11.85
CA ARG A 156 -15.02 -20.75 -12.20
C ARG A 156 -15.08 -19.37 -11.55
N LYS A 157 -14.72 -19.26 -10.26
CA LYS A 157 -14.64 -17.96 -9.59
C LYS A 157 -13.65 -17.03 -10.29
N GLY A 158 -12.45 -17.52 -10.64
CA GLY A 158 -11.46 -16.73 -11.35
C GLY A 158 -11.95 -16.20 -12.71
N LEU A 159 -12.65 -17.02 -13.48
CA LEU A 159 -13.24 -16.60 -14.76
C LEU A 159 -14.34 -15.56 -14.58
N ALA A 160 -15.22 -15.74 -13.59
CA ALA A 160 -16.30 -14.79 -13.29
C ALA A 160 -15.74 -13.44 -12.81
N ASP A 161 -14.75 -13.48 -11.90
CA ASP A 161 -14.09 -12.28 -11.39
C ASP A 161 -13.36 -11.53 -12.51
N THR A 162 -12.73 -12.22 -13.45
CA THR A 162 -12.08 -11.58 -14.62
C THR A 162 -13.10 -10.79 -15.44
N ALA A 163 -14.25 -11.40 -15.73
CA ALA A 163 -15.30 -10.76 -16.52
C ALA A 163 -15.88 -9.52 -15.82
N LEU A 164 -16.07 -9.57 -14.49
CA LEU A 164 -16.66 -8.47 -13.73
C LEU A 164 -15.65 -7.37 -13.39
N LYS A 165 -14.44 -7.72 -12.96
CA LYS A 165 -13.43 -6.76 -12.49
C LYS A 165 -12.81 -5.94 -13.62
N THR A 166 -12.80 -6.46 -14.85
CA THR A 166 -12.39 -5.69 -16.05
C THR A 166 -13.22 -4.40 -16.21
N ALA A 167 -14.54 -4.47 -15.96
CA ALA A 167 -15.41 -3.31 -16.03
C ALA A 167 -15.05 -2.25 -14.97
N ASN A 168 -14.71 -2.68 -13.75
CA ASN A 168 -14.29 -1.77 -12.68
C ASN A 168 -12.98 -1.04 -13.01
N SER A 169 -12.01 -1.74 -13.62
CA SER A 169 -10.74 -1.14 -14.05
C SER A 169 -10.91 -0.16 -15.20
N GLY A 170 -11.72 -0.52 -16.22
CA GLY A 170 -12.05 0.38 -17.31
C GLY A 170 -12.77 1.64 -16.81
N TYR A 171 -13.68 1.47 -15.85
CA TYR A 171 -14.37 2.60 -15.21
C TYR A 171 -13.43 3.50 -14.39
N LEU A 172 -12.49 2.92 -13.65
CA LEU A 172 -11.45 3.68 -12.94
C LEU A 172 -10.58 4.47 -13.93
N THR A 173 -10.14 3.83 -15.01
CA THR A 173 -9.33 4.47 -16.07
C THR A 173 -10.04 5.68 -16.65
N ARG A 174 -11.34 5.54 -16.97
CA ARG A 174 -12.17 6.64 -17.45
C ARG A 174 -12.16 7.82 -16.47
N ARG A 175 -12.40 7.55 -15.17
CA ARG A 175 -12.39 8.58 -14.11
C ARG A 175 -11.03 9.25 -13.94
N LEU A 176 -9.94 8.50 -14.04
CA LEU A 176 -8.58 9.05 -13.98
C LEU A 176 -8.32 10.00 -15.16
N VAL A 177 -8.77 9.66 -16.38
CA VAL A 177 -8.65 10.56 -17.53
C VAL A 177 -9.49 11.82 -17.32
N ASP A 178 -10.74 11.69 -16.85
CA ASP A 178 -11.63 12.84 -16.65
C ASP A 178 -11.07 13.87 -15.65
N VAL A 179 -10.37 13.43 -14.60
CA VAL A 179 -9.74 14.34 -13.62
C VAL A 179 -8.39 14.88 -14.09
N ALA A 180 -7.64 14.11 -14.88
CA ALA A 180 -6.27 14.44 -15.25
C ALA A 180 -6.10 15.13 -16.61
N GLN A 181 -7.08 15.01 -17.51
CA GLN A 181 -6.97 15.44 -18.92
C GLN A 181 -6.47 16.88 -19.13
N ASP A 182 -6.80 17.81 -18.24
CA ASP A 182 -6.44 19.24 -18.37
C ASP A 182 -4.96 19.51 -18.06
N LEU A 183 -4.21 18.49 -17.62
CA LEU A 183 -2.80 18.64 -17.23
C LEU A 183 -1.86 18.50 -18.44
N VAL A 184 -1.31 19.63 -18.87
CA VAL A 184 -0.34 19.74 -19.97
C VAL A 184 0.95 20.38 -19.48
N VAL A 185 2.09 20.02 -20.08
CA VAL A 185 3.35 20.71 -19.83
C VAL A 185 3.33 22.07 -20.53
N THR A 186 3.29 23.16 -19.77
CA THR A 186 3.10 24.52 -20.31
C THR A 186 4.33 25.40 -20.19
N GLU A 187 5.22 25.09 -19.25
CA GLU A 187 6.37 25.93 -18.90
C GLU A 187 7.65 25.07 -18.84
N ASP A 188 8.83 25.68 -18.93
CA ASP A 188 10.09 24.94 -18.79
C ASP A 188 10.44 24.75 -17.32
N ASP A 189 10.52 25.82 -16.53
CA ASP A 189 10.86 25.80 -15.10
C ASP A 189 9.97 26.78 -14.32
N CYS A 190 9.24 26.29 -13.32
CA CYS A 190 8.43 27.11 -12.43
C CYS A 190 9.22 27.79 -11.28
N GLY A 191 10.54 27.58 -11.19
CA GLY A 191 11.42 28.20 -10.19
C GLY A 191 11.31 27.65 -8.76
N THR A 192 10.47 26.64 -8.52
CA THR A 192 10.27 26.08 -7.17
C THR A 192 11.55 25.45 -6.62
N HIS A 193 11.78 25.64 -5.33
CA HIS A 193 12.81 24.95 -4.53
C HIS A 193 12.24 23.77 -3.73
N GLU A 194 10.91 23.64 -3.75
CA GLU A 194 10.22 22.54 -3.08
C GLU A 194 10.33 21.25 -3.87
N GLY A 195 10.35 20.14 -3.14
CA GLY A 195 10.52 18.82 -3.71
C GLY A 195 10.20 17.73 -2.70
N ILE A 196 10.03 16.52 -3.20
CA ILE A 196 9.76 15.34 -2.39
C ILE A 196 11.09 14.62 -2.16
N LEU A 197 11.37 14.29 -0.90
CA LEU A 197 12.49 13.42 -0.56
C LEU A 197 12.16 11.99 -0.99
N MET A 198 12.88 11.49 -2.00
CA MET A 198 12.80 10.12 -2.49
C MET A 198 13.89 9.27 -1.84
N THR A 199 13.49 8.09 -1.39
CA THR A 199 14.36 7.09 -0.76
C THR A 199 14.10 5.73 -1.42
N PRO A 200 15.02 4.76 -1.35
CA PRO A 200 14.69 3.39 -1.74
C PRO A 200 13.52 2.87 -0.90
N VAL A 201 12.75 1.94 -1.47
CA VAL A 201 11.68 1.25 -0.75
C VAL A 201 12.29 0.01 -0.12
N ILE A 202 12.45 0.07 1.20
CA ILE A 202 13.02 -1.00 2.02
C ILE A 202 11.86 -1.61 2.81
N GLU A 203 11.61 -2.90 2.59
CA GLU A 203 10.61 -3.66 3.34
C GLU A 203 11.25 -4.93 3.87
N GLY A 204 11.25 -5.12 5.20
CA GLY A 204 11.80 -6.34 5.80
C GLY A 204 13.26 -6.60 5.41
N GLY A 205 14.04 -5.53 5.26
CA GLY A 205 15.45 -5.58 4.88
C GLY A 205 15.75 -5.90 3.41
N ASP A 206 14.73 -6.20 2.59
CA ASP A 206 14.90 -6.24 1.14
C ASP A 206 14.67 -4.86 0.52
N VAL A 207 15.61 -4.43 -0.32
CA VAL A 207 15.41 -3.28 -1.21
C VAL A 207 14.48 -3.73 -2.34
N LYS A 208 13.18 -3.56 -2.14
CA LYS A 208 12.17 -3.87 -3.17
C LYS A 208 12.32 -3.01 -4.40
N GLU A 209 12.62 -1.72 -4.19
CA GLU A 209 12.87 -0.78 -5.27
C GLU A 209 14.09 0.08 -4.95
N PRO A 210 15.15 0.03 -5.78
CA PRO A 210 16.36 0.81 -5.57
C PRO A 210 16.08 2.29 -5.83
N LEU A 211 16.93 3.15 -5.26
CA LEU A 211 16.83 4.60 -5.46
C LEU A 211 16.94 4.98 -6.94
N ARG A 212 17.78 4.29 -7.71
CA ARG A 212 17.98 4.47 -9.15
C ARG A 212 16.66 4.41 -9.93
N ASP A 213 15.86 3.37 -9.74
CA ASP A 213 14.60 3.18 -10.46
C ASP A 213 13.59 4.32 -10.16
N ARG A 214 13.54 4.78 -8.90
CA ARG A 214 12.62 5.85 -8.47
C ARG A 214 13.01 7.24 -8.96
N VAL A 215 14.32 7.49 -9.03
CA VAL A 215 14.90 8.81 -9.29
C VAL A 215 15.23 9.01 -10.78
N LEU A 216 15.33 7.91 -11.55
CA LEU A 216 15.62 7.96 -12.99
C LEU A 216 14.63 8.85 -13.73
N GLY A 217 15.18 9.80 -14.50
CA GLY A 217 14.42 10.74 -15.30
C GLY A 217 13.69 11.82 -14.49
N ARG A 218 14.08 12.06 -13.23
CA ARG A 218 13.64 13.19 -12.42
C ARG A 218 14.70 14.29 -12.35
N VAL A 219 14.32 15.44 -11.80
CA VAL A 219 15.18 16.61 -11.64
C VAL A 219 15.41 16.87 -10.15
N THR A 220 16.64 17.19 -9.75
CA THR A 220 17.00 17.54 -8.36
C THR A 220 16.38 18.89 -7.95
N ALA A 221 15.84 18.95 -6.73
CA ALA A 221 15.32 20.19 -6.15
C ALA A 221 16.41 20.98 -5.38
N GLU A 222 17.42 20.29 -4.86
CA GLU A 222 18.55 20.83 -4.12
C GLU A 222 19.87 20.19 -4.57
N ASP A 223 21.00 20.77 -4.14
CA ASP A 223 22.32 20.22 -4.41
C ASP A 223 22.54 18.94 -3.58
N VAL A 224 22.77 17.83 -4.26
CA VAL A 224 23.07 16.55 -3.60
C VAL A 224 24.54 16.54 -3.23
N LEU A 225 24.82 16.49 -1.93
CA LEU A 225 26.17 16.43 -1.39
C LEU A 225 26.70 14.99 -1.39
N LYS A 226 28.01 14.85 -1.58
CA LYS A 226 28.68 13.57 -1.44
C LYS A 226 28.73 13.19 0.05
N PRO A 227 28.24 11.99 0.44
CA PRO A 227 28.19 11.58 1.84
C PRO A 227 29.55 11.68 2.54
N GLY A 228 29.61 12.37 3.68
CA GLY A 228 30.83 12.57 4.47
C GLY A 228 31.69 13.77 4.06
N THR A 229 31.31 14.52 3.02
CA THR A 229 32.03 15.71 2.53
C THR A 229 31.06 16.86 2.27
N ALA A 230 31.58 18.09 2.14
CA ALA A 230 30.81 19.27 1.72
C ALA A 230 30.78 19.44 0.19
N ASP A 231 31.33 18.48 -0.56
CA ASP A 231 31.43 18.55 -2.01
C ASP A 231 30.09 18.24 -2.66
N ILE A 232 29.68 19.07 -3.63
CA ILE A 232 28.48 18.86 -4.42
C ILE A 232 28.72 17.72 -5.41
N LEU A 233 27.96 16.64 -5.28
CA LEU A 233 27.97 15.51 -6.21
C LEU A 233 27.13 15.80 -7.44
N VAL A 234 25.89 16.26 -7.21
CA VAL A 234 24.92 16.55 -8.26
C VAL A 234 24.27 17.91 -7.97
N PRO A 235 24.49 18.92 -8.82
CA PRO A 235 23.87 20.23 -8.66
C PRO A 235 22.34 20.17 -8.75
N ARG A 236 21.68 21.19 -8.20
CA ARG A 236 20.25 21.46 -8.37
C ARG A 236 19.88 21.59 -9.85
N ASN A 237 18.62 21.27 -10.18
CA ASN A 237 18.04 21.38 -11.52
C ASN A 237 18.73 20.50 -12.57
N THR A 238 19.41 19.43 -12.15
CA THR A 238 20.01 18.46 -13.06
C THR A 238 19.04 17.33 -13.36
N LEU A 239 18.91 16.98 -14.64
CA LEU A 239 18.13 15.82 -15.07
C LEU A 239 18.93 14.54 -14.82
N LEU A 240 18.41 13.70 -13.93
CA LEU A 240 19.02 12.45 -13.49
C LEU A 240 18.80 11.37 -14.55
N HIS A 241 19.77 11.25 -15.46
CA HIS A 241 19.88 10.17 -16.43
C HIS A 241 20.76 9.04 -15.85
N GLU A 242 20.92 7.95 -16.61
CA GLU A 242 21.54 6.71 -16.15
C GLU A 242 22.92 6.94 -15.52
N GLN A 243 23.76 7.80 -16.11
CA GLN A 243 25.10 8.10 -15.59
C GLN A 243 25.08 8.82 -14.24
N TRP A 244 24.14 9.75 -14.03
CA TRP A 244 23.98 10.41 -12.73
C TRP A 244 23.46 9.42 -11.69
N CYS A 245 22.55 8.52 -12.06
CA CYS A 245 22.08 7.48 -11.16
C CYS A 245 23.21 6.52 -10.76
N ASP A 246 24.05 6.09 -11.71
CA ASP A 246 25.19 5.24 -11.44
C ASP A 246 26.23 5.97 -10.53
N LEU A 247 26.40 7.29 -10.70
CA LEU A 247 27.22 8.11 -9.80
C LEU A 247 26.64 8.19 -8.37
N LEU A 248 25.32 8.35 -8.24
CA LEU A 248 24.62 8.36 -6.95
C LEU A 248 24.80 7.01 -6.24
N GLU A 249 24.66 5.89 -6.96
CA GLU A 249 24.88 4.55 -6.42
C GLU A 249 26.35 4.31 -6.02
N ALA A 250 27.30 4.73 -6.86
CA ALA A 250 28.73 4.60 -6.59
C ALA A 250 29.17 5.35 -5.31
N ASN A 251 28.49 6.45 -4.98
CA ASN A 251 28.72 7.21 -3.75
C ASN A 251 27.75 6.80 -2.62
N SER A 252 26.89 5.80 -2.87
CA SER A 252 25.92 5.25 -1.93
C SER A 252 25.01 6.31 -1.31
N VAL A 253 24.51 7.22 -2.14
CA VAL A 253 23.47 8.18 -1.75
C VAL A 253 22.15 7.43 -1.54
N ASP A 254 21.51 7.68 -0.40
CA ASP A 254 20.31 6.96 0.07
C ASP A 254 19.03 7.81 -0.02
N ALA A 255 19.16 9.13 -0.04
CA ALA A 255 18.04 10.04 -0.20
C ALA A 255 18.37 11.16 -1.19
N VAL A 256 17.42 11.47 -2.07
CA VAL A 256 17.53 12.59 -3.01
C VAL A 256 16.23 13.38 -3.00
N LYS A 257 16.31 14.69 -2.75
CA LYS A 257 15.17 15.59 -2.89
C LYS A 257 14.99 15.93 -4.36
N VAL A 258 13.91 15.43 -4.94
CA VAL A 258 13.57 15.62 -6.35
C VAL A 258 12.37 16.54 -6.50
N ARG A 259 12.32 17.25 -7.62
CA ARG A 259 11.13 17.99 -8.02
C ARG A 259 10.00 17.02 -8.33
N SER A 260 8.79 17.42 -7.96
CA SER A 260 7.57 16.65 -8.18
C SER A 260 6.54 17.49 -8.93
N VAL A 261 5.64 16.80 -9.62
CA VAL A 261 4.47 17.41 -10.25
C VAL A 261 3.56 18.06 -9.21
N VAL A 262 3.49 17.52 -7.99
CA VAL A 262 2.66 18.07 -6.90
C VAL A 262 3.23 19.38 -6.36
N SER A 263 4.55 19.51 -6.27
CA SER A 263 5.25 20.72 -5.81
C SER A 263 5.44 21.77 -6.91
N CYS A 264 4.81 21.58 -8.08
CA CYS A 264 4.94 22.48 -9.22
C CYS A 264 4.14 23.78 -9.00
N ASP A 265 4.82 24.91 -9.22
CA ASP A 265 4.26 26.24 -8.98
C ASP A 265 3.51 26.83 -10.20
N THR A 266 3.68 26.24 -11.38
CA THR A 266 3.02 26.67 -12.63
C THR A 266 1.49 26.67 -12.52
N ASP A 267 0.88 27.76 -12.97
CA ASP A 267 -0.57 27.94 -13.03
C ASP A 267 -1.18 27.18 -14.23
N PHE A 268 -2.31 26.48 -14.01
CA PHE A 268 -3.08 25.77 -15.04
C PHE A 268 -2.29 24.77 -15.92
N GLY A 269 -1.12 24.34 -15.46
CA GLY A 269 -0.26 23.38 -16.15
C GLY A 269 0.89 22.93 -15.26
N VAL A 270 1.91 22.32 -15.86
CA VAL A 270 3.11 21.85 -15.15
C VAL A 270 4.35 22.28 -15.92
N CYS A 271 5.44 22.57 -15.21
CA CYS A 271 6.72 22.82 -15.86
C CYS A 271 7.47 21.52 -16.23
N ALA A 272 8.31 21.57 -17.26
CA ALA A 272 9.10 20.43 -17.72
C ALA A 272 10.01 19.87 -16.63
N HIS A 273 10.61 20.72 -15.77
CA HIS A 273 11.52 20.27 -14.71
C HIS A 273 10.81 19.50 -13.58
N CYS A 274 9.57 19.85 -13.23
CA CYS A 274 8.81 19.14 -12.21
C CYS A 274 8.35 17.73 -12.66
N TYR A 275 8.24 17.51 -13.97
CA TYR A 275 7.93 16.17 -14.53
C TYR A 275 9.20 15.39 -14.89
N GLY A 276 10.21 16.08 -15.42
CA GLY A 276 11.49 15.53 -15.86
C GLY A 276 11.44 14.91 -17.25
N ARG A 277 11.88 13.65 -17.36
CA ARG A 277 12.01 12.89 -18.61
C ARG A 277 10.68 12.27 -19.04
N ASP A 278 10.41 12.32 -20.35
CA ASP A 278 9.41 11.50 -21.02
C ASP A 278 9.92 10.05 -21.10
N LEU A 279 9.21 9.13 -20.46
CA LEU A 279 9.61 7.72 -20.37
C LEU A 279 9.42 6.95 -21.68
N ALA A 280 8.60 7.46 -22.60
CA ALA A 280 8.35 6.81 -23.88
C ALA A 280 9.40 7.20 -24.93
N ARG A 281 9.82 8.47 -24.97
CA ARG A 281 10.80 8.98 -25.96
C ARG A 281 12.23 9.09 -25.41
N GLY A 282 12.40 9.14 -24.10
CA GLY A 282 13.70 9.13 -23.45
C GLY A 282 14.45 10.47 -23.41
N HIS A 283 13.82 11.59 -23.78
CA HIS A 283 14.37 12.94 -23.61
C HIS A 283 13.60 13.72 -22.53
N ILE A 284 14.06 14.92 -22.16
CA ILE A 284 13.29 15.82 -21.28
C ILE A 284 11.91 16.09 -21.89
N ILE A 285 10.85 16.14 -21.09
CA ILE A 285 9.50 16.23 -21.65
C ILE A 285 9.30 17.51 -22.48
N ASN A 286 8.62 17.37 -23.61
CA ASN A 286 8.33 18.48 -24.51
C ASN A 286 7.22 19.38 -23.95
N LYS A 287 7.33 20.68 -24.18
CA LYS A 287 6.21 21.60 -23.98
C LYS A 287 5.04 21.24 -24.90
N GLY A 288 3.85 21.24 -24.33
CA GLY A 288 2.61 20.83 -24.98
C GLY A 288 2.25 19.35 -24.77
N GLU A 289 3.09 18.52 -24.14
CA GLU A 289 2.76 17.10 -23.91
C GLU A 289 1.65 16.95 -22.86
N ALA A 290 0.64 16.11 -23.15
CA ALA A 290 -0.53 15.88 -22.30
C ALA A 290 -0.26 14.85 -21.20
N ILE A 291 0.58 15.21 -20.23
CA ILE A 291 1.01 14.32 -19.14
C ILE A 291 -0.15 13.76 -18.30
N GLY A 292 -1.26 14.48 -18.21
CA GLY A 292 -2.46 14.06 -17.50
C GLY A 292 -3.06 12.76 -18.07
N VAL A 293 -3.28 12.75 -19.38
CA VAL A 293 -3.83 11.58 -20.09
C VAL A 293 -2.85 10.41 -20.04
N ILE A 294 -1.55 10.69 -20.26
CA ILE A 294 -0.49 9.67 -20.19
C ILE A 294 -0.48 9.01 -18.81
N ALA A 295 -0.50 9.81 -17.73
CA ALA A 295 -0.51 9.29 -16.37
C ALA A 295 -1.75 8.43 -16.06
N ALA A 296 -2.93 8.86 -16.47
CA ALA A 296 -4.16 8.09 -16.29
C ALA A 296 -4.11 6.74 -17.03
N GLN A 297 -3.57 6.71 -18.26
CA GLN A 297 -3.40 5.49 -19.04
C GLN A 297 -2.33 4.57 -18.44
N SER A 298 -1.20 5.11 -18.01
CA SER A 298 -0.11 4.37 -17.36
C SER A 298 -0.50 3.71 -16.04
N ILE A 299 -1.61 4.15 -15.42
CA ILE A 299 -2.20 3.51 -14.24
C ILE A 299 -3.31 2.54 -14.66
N GLY A 300 -4.21 2.99 -15.53
CA GLY A 300 -5.43 2.25 -15.89
C GLY A 300 -5.22 1.01 -16.78
N GLU A 301 -4.31 1.08 -17.77
CA GLU A 301 -4.01 -0.06 -18.64
C GLU A 301 -3.38 -1.21 -17.84
N PRO A 302 -2.34 -0.98 -17.03
CA PRO A 302 -1.80 -2.05 -16.20
C PRO A 302 -2.81 -2.52 -15.16
N GLY A 303 -3.63 -1.63 -14.57
CA GLY A 303 -4.70 -2.03 -13.65
C GLY A 303 -5.68 -3.03 -14.28
N THR A 304 -6.01 -2.85 -15.57
CA THR A 304 -6.88 -3.77 -16.31
C THR A 304 -6.14 -5.07 -16.61
N GLN A 305 -4.87 -4.97 -16.99
CA GLN A 305 -4.02 -6.13 -17.19
C GLN A 305 -3.85 -6.96 -15.92
N LEU A 306 -3.77 -6.34 -14.73
CA LEU A 306 -3.72 -7.03 -13.44
C LEU A 306 -4.97 -7.87 -13.22
N THR A 307 -6.14 -7.31 -13.50
CA THR A 307 -7.41 -8.05 -13.39
C THR A 307 -7.52 -9.20 -14.38
N MET A 308 -6.76 -9.19 -15.48
CA MET A 308 -6.75 -10.28 -16.46
C MET A 308 -5.63 -11.31 -16.22
N ARG A 309 -4.42 -10.88 -15.78
CA ARG A 309 -3.22 -11.74 -15.66
C ARG A 309 -3.17 -12.56 -14.38
N THR A 310 -3.71 -12.05 -13.27
CA THR A 310 -3.71 -12.72 -11.96
C THR A 310 -4.27 -14.15 -12.01
N PHE A 311 -5.12 -14.45 -13.00
CA PHE A 311 -6.00 -15.61 -12.99
C PHE A 311 -5.49 -16.85 -13.74
N HIS A 312 -4.30 -16.81 -14.38
CA HIS A 312 -3.72 -18.02 -14.98
C HIS A 312 -3.26 -19.08 -13.96
N ILE A 313 -3.36 -18.80 -12.66
CA ILE A 313 -3.01 -19.72 -11.57
C ILE A 313 -4.18 -20.67 -11.20
N GLY A 314 -5.38 -20.45 -11.74
CA GLY A 314 -6.42 -21.49 -11.84
C GLY A 314 -6.90 -22.10 -10.52
N GLY A 315 -7.23 -21.24 -9.54
CA GLY A 315 -7.77 -21.67 -8.25
C GLY A 315 -6.74 -22.20 -7.25
N ALA A 316 -5.48 -22.36 -7.66
CA ALA A 316 -4.39 -22.74 -6.76
C ALA A 316 -4.02 -21.55 -5.85
N ALA A 317 -4.23 -21.73 -4.55
CA ALA A 317 -3.83 -20.79 -3.53
C ALA A 317 -2.37 -21.07 -3.16
N SER A 318 -1.52 -20.04 -3.26
CA SER A 318 -0.19 -20.06 -2.68
C SER A 318 -0.23 -19.12 -1.48
N ARG A 319 -0.28 -19.68 -0.27
CA ARG A 319 -0.08 -18.93 0.96
C ARG A 319 1.41 -19.01 1.27
N ALA A 320 2.10 -17.87 1.37
CA ALA A 320 3.42 -17.86 2.00
C ALA A 320 3.23 -18.15 3.49
N ALA A 321 4.06 -19.02 4.06
CA ALA A 321 4.03 -19.29 5.50
C ALA A 321 4.11 -17.96 6.28
N ALA A 322 3.35 -17.85 7.37
CA ALA A 322 3.36 -16.64 8.18
C ALA A 322 4.77 -16.41 8.74
N GLU A 323 5.30 -15.19 8.55
CA GLU A 323 6.63 -14.83 9.03
C GLU A 323 6.66 -14.84 10.57
N SER A 324 7.50 -15.71 11.12
CA SER A 324 7.70 -15.86 12.57
C SER A 324 9.01 -15.26 13.07
N SER A 325 9.90 -14.83 12.18
CA SER A 325 11.23 -14.35 12.59
C SER A 325 11.80 -13.30 11.64
N ILE A 326 12.70 -12.48 12.17
CA ILE A 326 13.51 -11.53 11.41
C ILE A 326 14.92 -12.09 11.30
N GLN A 327 15.38 -12.28 10.07
CA GLN A 327 16.76 -12.62 9.74
C GLN A 327 17.41 -11.45 9.03
N VAL A 328 18.54 -11.00 9.57
CA VAL A 328 19.35 -9.94 8.97
C VAL A 328 20.13 -10.51 7.79
N LYS A 329 20.22 -9.76 6.68
CA LYS A 329 20.87 -10.25 5.45
C LYS A 329 22.28 -9.70 5.30
N ASN A 330 22.54 -8.53 5.84
CA ASN A 330 23.81 -7.84 5.73
C ASN A 330 24.56 -7.76 7.07
N LYS A 331 25.90 -7.63 7.01
CA LYS A 331 26.68 -7.30 8.21
C LYS A 331 26.40 -5.85 8.61
N GLY A 332 26.17 -5.61 9.90
CA GLY A 332 25.97 -4.27 10.44
C GLY A 332 25.76 -4.26 11.96
N SER A 333 25.51 -3.07 12.50
CA SER A 333 25.11 -2.86 13.90
C SER A 333 23.60 -2.73 14.01
N ILE A 334 22.98 -3.40 14.96
CA ILE A 334 21.55 -3.18 15.25
C ILE A 334 21.37 -1.84 15.95
N LYS A 335 20.37 -1.08 15.52
CA LYS A 335 19.84 0.10 16.21
C LYS A 335 18.34 -0.05 16.40
N LEU A 336 17.92 -0.15 17.66
CA LEU A 336 16.51 -0.14 18.03
C LEU A 336 16.04 1.31 18.20
N SER A 337 14.94 1.66 17.54
CA SER A 337 14.26 2.95 17.69
C SER A 337 12.89 2.77 18.34
N ASN A 338 12.52 3.73 19.19
CA ASN A 338 11.25 3.75 19.94
C ASN A 338 11.03 2.49 20.79
N VAL A 339 12.11 1.95 21.36
CA VAL A 339 12.10 0.67 22.08
C VAL A 339 11.99 0.84 23.59
N LYS A 340 11.08 0.06 24.17
CA LYS A 340 11.12 -0.45 25.54
C LYS A 340 11.26 -1.95 25.47
N SER A 341 12.19 -2.49 26.25
CA SER A 341 12.51 -3.92 26.27
C SER A 341 12.85 -4.36 27.68
N VAL A 342 12.53 -5.61 27.98
CA VAL A 342 12.80 -6.23 29.29
C VAL A 342 13.50 -7.57 29.08
N VAL A 343 14.34 -7.98 30.03
CA VAL A 343 15.01 -9.29 29.99
C VAL A 343 14.14 -10.29 30.76
N ASN A 344 13.76 -11.39 30.10
CA ASN A 344 12.96 -12.45 30.72
C ASN A 344 13.81 -13.33 31.66
N SER A 345 13.15 -14.09 32.55
CA SER A 345 13.68 -15.18 33.39
C SER A 345 14.59 -16.15 32.63
N SER A 346 14.31 -16.39 31.34
CA SER A 346 15.11 -17.23 30.45
C SER A 346 16.36 -16.53 29.86
N GLY A 347 16.68 -15.31 30.33
CA GLY A 347 17.83 -14.52 29.86
C GLY A 347 17.68 -13.91 28.47
N LYS A 348 16.48 -13.96 27.87
CA LYS A 348 16.20 -13.43 26.53
C LYS A 348 15.61 -12.02 26.61
N LEU A 349 16.00 -11.15 25.68
CA LEU A 349 15.47 -9.80 25.57
C LEU A 349 14.10 -9.84 24.88
N VAL A 350 13.09 -9.21 25.45
CA VAL A 350 11.72 -9.20 24.93
C VAL A 350 11.25 -7.75 24.76
N ILE A 351 10.66 -7.45 23.60
CA ILE A 351 10.16 -6.11 23.29
C ILE A 351 8.80 -5.87 23.97
N THR A 352 8.67 -4.80 24.74
CA THR A 352 7.42 -4.42 25.44
C THR A 352 6.76 -3.17 24.86
N SER A 353 7.27 -2.68 23.74
CA SER A 353 6.77 -1.51 23.02
C SER A 353 6.14 -1.91 21.69
N ARG A 354 5.05 -1.24 21.31
CA ARG A 354 4.23 -1.59 20.14
C ARG A 354 4.79 -1.09 18.81
N ASN A 355 5.49 0.04 18.84
CA ASN A 355 5.98 0.73 17.65
C ASN A 355 7.51 0.65 17.56
N THR A 356 8.06 -0.54 17.82
CA THR A 356 9.50 -0.77 17.77
C THR A 356 9.96 -0.96 16.34
N GLU A 357 10.95 -0.19 15.93
CA GLU A 357 11.65 -0.40 14.67
C GLU A 357 13.09 -0.85 14.95
N LEU A 358 13.50 -1.92 14.29
CA LEU A 358 14.87 -2.42 14.26
C LEU A 358 15.51 -1.97 12.96
N LYS A 359 16.49 -1.08 13.07
CA LYS A 359 17.31 -0.60 11.95
C LYS A 359 18.66 -1.28 12.00
N LEU A 360 19.10 -1.84 10.88
CA LEU A 360 20.49 -2.29 10.73
C LEU A 360 21.31 -1.13 10.17
N LEU A 361 22.29 -0.68 10.94
CA LEU A 361 23.24 0.35 10.53
C LEU A 361 24.51 -0.26 9.95
N ASP A 362 25.10 0.38 8.95
CA ASP A 362 26.45 0.06 8.50
C ASP A 362 27.53 0.65 9.45
N GLU A 363 28.81 0.41 9.14
CA GLU A 363 29.95 0.94 9.89
C GLU A 363 30.04 2.48 9.85
N PHE A 364 29.27 3.16 8.98
CA PHE A 364 29.20 4.61 8.81
C PHE A 364 27.91 5.23 9.37
N GLY A 365 27.08 4.44 10.07
CA GLY A 365 25.84 4.91 10.69
C GLY A 365 24.63 5.04 9.75
N ARG A 366 24.69 4.47 8.54
CA ARG A 366 23.58 4.50 7.56
C ARG A 366 22.66 3.31 7.73
N THR A 367 21.35 3.51 7.59
CA THR A 367 20.37 2.43 7.70
C THR A 367 20.35 1.59 6.42
N LYS A 368 20.77 0.33 6.51
CA LYS A 368 20.70 -0.65 5.41
C LYS A 368 19.39 -1.42 5.39
N GLU A 369 18.96 -1.89 6.56
CA GLU A 369 17.75 -2.68 6.71
C GLU A 369 16.88 -2.01 7.77
N SER A 370 15.56 -2.09 7.61
CA SER A 370 14.61 -1.62 8.60
C SER A 370 13.47 -2.61 8.70
N TYR A 371 13.21 -3.06 9.91
CA TYR A 371 12.19 -4.05 10.24
C TYR A 371 11.28 -3.48 11.32
N LYS A 372 9.97 -3.69 11.17
CA LYS A 372 9.05 -3.50 12.28
C LYS A 372 9.11 -4.72 13.18
N VAL A 373 9.31 -4.50 14.47
CA VAL A 373 9.36 -5.57 15.47
C VAL A 373 8.06 -5.55 16.27
N PRO A 374 7.27 -6.64 16.25
CA PRO A 374 6.00 -6.68 16.96
C PRO A 374 6.21 -6.70 18.48
N TYR A 375 5.18 -6.25 19.21
CA TYR A 375 5.13 -6.35 20.66
C TYR A 375 5.25 -7.82 21.09
N GLY A 376 6.12 -8.09 22.05
CA GLY A 376 6.40 -9.43 22.57
C GLY A 376 7.33 -10.28 21.73
N ALA A 377 7.93 -9.72 20.68
CA ALA A 377 9.00 -10.38 19.96
C ALA A 377 10.20 -10.62 20.88
N VAL A 378 10.75 -11.83 20.80
CA VAL A 378 11.95 -12.24 21.52
C VAL A 378 13.16 -11.92 20.65
N MET A 379 13.98 -11.01 21.14
CA MET A 379 15.22 -10.56 20.51
C MET A 379 16.36 -11.50 20.86
N ALA A 380 17.11 -11.92 19.85
CA ALA A 380 18.35 -12.68 20.02
C ALA A 380 19.56 -11.77 20.26
N LYS A 381 19.46 -10.48 19.89
CA LYS A 381 20.53 -9.48 19.96
C LYS A 381 20.05 -8.16 20.54
N GLY A 382 20.94 -7.44 21.22
CA GLY A 382 20.68 -6.15 21.88
C GLY A 382 20.90 -4.92 20.99
N ASP A 383 20.55 -3.73 21.51
CA ASP A 383 20.84 -2.45 20.83
C ASP A 383 22.35 -2.20 20.75
N GLY A 384 22.86 -1.87 19.55
CA GLY A 384 24.28 -1.63 19.29
C GLY A 384 25.12 -2.89 19.06
N GLU A 385 24.54 -4.09 19.13
CA GLU A 385 25.28 -5.33 18.83
C GLU A 385 25.54 -5.50 17.33
N GLN A 386 26.68 -6.10 17.01
CA GLN A 386 27.08 -6.44 15.65
C GLN A 386 26.43 -7.77 15.24
N VAL A 387 25.93 -7.82 14.01
CA VAL A 387 25.34 -9.01 13.41
C VAL A 387 25.97 -9.33 12.07
N ALA A 388 26.02 -10.62 11.76
CA ALA A 388 26.43 -11.12 10.46
C ALA A 388 25.19 -11.41 9.59
N GLY A 389 25.37 -11.38 8.26
CA GLY A 389 24.31 -11.77 7.34
C GLY A 389 23.91 -13.24 7.51
N GLY A 390 22.61 -13.51 7.57
CA GLY A 390 22.00 -14.82 7.82
C GLY A 390 21.63 -15.09 9.28
N GLU A 391 21.87 -14.15 10.20
CA GLU A 391 21.59 -14.34 11.63
C GLU A 391 20.14 -13.92 11.98
N THR A 392 19.43 -14.78 12.71
CA THR A 392 18.09 -14.47 13.24
C THR A 392 18.20 -13.53 14.42
N VAL A 393 17.58 -12.35 14.33
CA VAL A 393 17.66 -11.29 15.35
C VAL A 393 16.41 -11.15 16.20
N ALA A 394 15.25 -11.57 15.70
CA ALA A 394 13.98 -11.55 16.43
C ALA A 394 13.10 -12.75 16.04
N ASN A 395 12.27 -13.23 16.98
CA ASN A 395 11.35 -14.36 16.77
C ASN A 395 10.05 -14.15 17.57
N TRP A 396 8.91 -14.60 17.03
CA TRP A 396 7.59 -14.56 17.67
C TRP A 396 6.65 -15.65 17.11
N ASP A 397 5.51 -15.84 17.78
CA ASP A 397 4.42 -16.68 17.28
C ASP A 397 3.51 -15.85 16.34
N PRO A 398 3.33 -16.22 15.06
CA PRO A 398 2.50 -15.46 14.12
C PRO A 398 1.00 -15.49 14.39
N HIS A 399 0.51 -16.44 15.20
CA HIS A 399 -0.91 -16.65 15.43
C HIS A 399 -1.35 -16.20 16.82
N THR A 400 -0.40 -15.85 17.69
CA THR A 400 -0.71 -15.38 19.03
C THR A 400 0.09 -14.12 19.35
N MET A 401 -0.60 -13.11 19.86
CA MET A 401 0.06 -11.95 20.46
C MET A 401 0.18 -12.22 21.97
N PRO A 402 1.40 -12.41 22.50
CA PRO A 402 1.61 -12.61 23.93
C PRO A 402 1.46 -11.29 24.68
N VAL A 403 0.74 -11.29 25.79
CA VAL A 403 0.71 -10.18 26.75
C VAL A 403 1.84 -10.40 27.74
N ILE A 404 2.79 -9.46 27.87
CA ILE A 404 4.03 -9.65 28.64
C ILE A 404 4.14 -8.62 29.76
N THR A 405 4.76 -9.02 30.86
CA THR A 405 5.02 -8.13 32.00
C THR A 405 6.34 -7.39 31.89
N GLU A 406 6.37 -6.15 32.36
CA GLU A 406 7.61 -5.38 32.56
C GLU A 406 8.22 -5.62 33.95
N VAL A 407 7.42 -6.11 34.90
CA VAL A 407 7.80 -6.27 36.31
C VAL A 407 7.63 -7.70 36.82
N SER A 408 8.51 -8.09 37.74
CA SER A 408 8.41 -9.33 38.50
C SER A 408 7.50 -9.17 39.71
N GLY A 409 6.74 -10.21 40.06
CA GLY A 409 5.85 -10.21 41.22
C GLY A 409 4.85 -11.35 41.19
N PHE A 410 3.78 -11.22 41.96
CA PHE A 410 2.66 -12.15 41.98
C PHE A 410 1.50 -11.61 41.14
N ILE A 411 0.86 -12.48 40.37
CA ILE A 411 -0.34 -12.11 39.60
C ILE A 411 -1.51 -11.94 40.56
N ARG A 412 -2.31 -10.89 40.32
CA ARG A 412 -3.61 -10.64 40.93
C ARG A 412 -4.65 -10.30 39.88
N PHE A 413 -5.78 -10.98 39.90
CA PHE A 413 -6.88 -10.72 38.98
C PHE A 413 -7.66 -9.48 39.42
N THR A 414 -7.85 -8.52 38.52
CA THR A 414 -8.64 -7.30 38.75
C THR A 414 -9.76 -7.22 37.71
N ASP A 415 -11.00 -6.99 38.14
CA ASP A 415 -12.18 -6.95 37.28
C ASP A 415 -12.40 -8.21 36.41
N MET A 416 -11.84 -9.35 36.84
CA MET A 416 -11.97 -10.67 36.21
C MET A 416 -12.91 -11.54 37.06
N ILE A 417 -14.20 -11.44 36.78
CA ILE A 417 -15.27 -12.21 37.41
C ILE A 417 -15.81 -13.27 36.44
N ASP A 418 -15.82 -14.53 36.90
CA ASP A 418 -16.37 -15.68 36.17
C ASP A 418 -17.83 -15.45 35.76
N GLY A 419 -18.13 -15.72 34.49
CA GLY A 419 -19.46 -15.56 33.89
C GLY A 419 -19.88 -14.12 33.59
N GLN A 420 -19.14 -13.11 34.07
CA GLN A 420 -19.39 -11.69 33.72
C GLN A 420 -18.37 -11.12 32.75
N THR A 421 -17.09 -11.45 32.94
CA THR A 421 -15.96 -10.86 32.18
C THR A 421 -15.00 -11.92 31.64
N ILE A 422 -14.94 -13.08 32.29
CA ILE A 422 -14.17 -14.24 31.87
C ILE A 422 -15.08 -15.46 31.89
N THR A 423 -14.83 -16.41 31.00
CA THR A 423 -15.51 -17.70 30.98
C THR A 423 -14.46 -18.80 30.97
N ARG A 424 -14.71 -19.87 31.73
CA ARG A 424 -13.85 -21.04 31.72
C ARG A 424 -14.24 -21.90 30.53
N GLN A 425 -13.45 -21.86 29.47
CA GLN A 425 -13.59 -22.81 28.38
C GLN A 425 -12.81 -24.05 28.74
N THR A 426 -13.55 -25.10 29.04
CA THR A 426 -13.01 -26.45 29.11
C THR A 426 -13.22 -27.06 27.75
N ASP A 427 -12.14 -27.46 27.10
CA ASP A 427 -12.23 -28.19 25.84
C ASP A 427 -12.88 -29.56 26.13
N GLU A 428 -14.02 -29.85 25.47
CA GLU A 428 -14.85 -31.04 25.70
C GLU A 428 -14.09 -32.36 25.44
N LEU A 429 -12.99 -32.32 24.66
CA LEU A 429 -12.17 -33.49 24.38
C LEU A 429 -11.00 -33.70 25.36
N THR A 430 -10.47 -32.65 25.99
CA THR A 430 -9.24 -32.77 26.81
C THR A 430 -9.41 -32.58 28.29
N GLY A 431 -10.47 -31.88 28.69
CA GLY A 431 -10.64 -31.48 30.08
C GLY A 431 -9.66 -30.41 30.57
N LEU A 432 -8.78 -29.85 29.71
CA LEU A 432 -7.99 -28.67 30.07
C LEU A 432 -8.87 -27.44 30.06
N SER A 433 -8.80 -26.67 31.15
CA SER A 433 -9.58 -25.45 31.30
C SER A 433 -8.70 -24.23 31.10
N SER A 434 -9.03 -23.40 30.10
CA SER A 434 -8.44 -22.08 29.92
C SER A 434 -9.47 -21.00 30.27
N LEU A 435 -9.01 -19.86 30.81
CA LEU A 435 -9.88 -18.72 31.08
C LEU A 435 -9.90 -17.83 29.83
N VAL A 436 -11.05 -17.72 29.19
CA VAL A 436 -11.24 -16.87 28.00
C VAL A 436 -11.94 -15.59 28.42
N VAL A 437 -11.34 -14.45 28.10
CA VAL A 437 -11.92 -13.13 28.36
C VAL A 437 -13.09 -12.90 27.40
N LEU A 438 -14.27 -12.60 27.94
CA LEU A 438 -15.48 -12.34 27.16
C LEU A 438 -15.38 -10.98 26.45
N ASP A 439 -15.85 -10.93 25.21
CA ASP A 439 -15.98 -9.66 24.48
C ASP A 439 -17.12 -8.80 25.05
N SER A 440 -17.05 -7.48 24.87
CA SER A 440 -18.04 -6.51 25.38
C SER A 440 -19.48 -6.82 24.94
N ALA A 441 -19.64 -7.53 23.82
CA ALA A 441 -20.93 -8.01 23.30
C ALA A 441 -21.49 -9.21 24.09
N GLU A 442 -20.63 -10.05 24.65
CA GLU A 442 -20.96 -11.29 25.36
C GLU A 442 -21.14 -11.07 26.88
N ARG A 443 -20.72 -9.90 27.39
CA ARG A 443 -20.82 -9.55 28.81
C ARG A 443 -22.26 -9.21 29.24
N THR A 444 -22.59 -9.61 30.46
CA THR A 444 -23.87 -9.26 31.11
C THR A 444 -23.97 -7.74 31.39
N THR A 445 -25.19 -7.22 31.58
CA THR A 445 -25.44 -5.77 31.76
C THR A 445 -24.62 -5.15 32.91
N GLY A 446 -24.31 -5.90 33.97
CA GLY A 446 -23.44 -5.45 35.07
C GLY A 446 -21.93 -5.54 34.78
N GLY A 447 -21.51 -6.38 33.84
CA GLY A 447 -20.11 -6.60 33.47
C GLY A 447 -19.62 -5.79 32.24
N LYS A 448 -20.51 -5.06 31.56
CA LYS A 448 -20.15 -4.26 30.37
C LYS A 448 -19.15 -3.13 30.65
N ASP A 449 -19.15 -2.58 31.86
CA ASP A 449 -18.23 -1.50 32.26
C ASP A 449 -16.96 -2.01 32.93
N LEU A 450 -16.92 -3.28 33.35
CA LEU A 450 -15.74 -3.90 33.95
C LEU A 450 -14.61 -4.06 32.91
N ARG A 451 -13.36 -3.95 33.37
CA ARG A 451 -12.16 -4.00 32.51
C ARG A 451 -11.22 -5.11 33.01
N PRO A 452 -11.41 -6.35 32.56
CA PRO A 452 -10.60 -7.47 33.03
C PRO A 452 -9.11 -7.17 32.81
N ALA A 453 -8.35 -7.21 33.89
CA ALA A 453 -6.95 -6.86 33.90
C ALA A 453 -6.16 -7.76 34.84
N LEU A 454 -4.94 -8.08 34.43
CA LEU A 454 -3.96 -8.78 35.25
C LEU A 454 -3.07 -7.74 35.91
N LYS A 455 -3.00 -7.76 37.24
CA LYS A 455 -2.22 -6.82 38.04
C LYS A 455 -1.07 -7.54 38.71
N ILE A 456 0.09 -6.89 38.83
CA ILE A 456 1.26 -7.47 39.49
C ILE A 456 1.46 -6.83 40.86
N VAL A 457 1.58 -7.68 41.89
CA VAL A 457 1.73 -7.28 43.29
C VAL A 457 2.99 -7.86 43.94
N ASP A 458 3.50 -7.18 44.96
CA ASP A 458 4.61 -7.66 45.78
C ASP A 458 4.17 -8.81 46.72
N ALA A 459 5.12 -9.37 47.48
CA ALA A 459 4.85 -10.46 48.42
C ALA A 459 3.92 -10.02 49.59
N GLN A 460 3.76 -8.72 49.81
CA GLN A 460 2.92 -8.10 50.83
C GLN A 460 1.54 -7.70 50.28
N GLY A 461 1.31 -7.89 48.97
CA GLY A 461 0.06 -7.59 48.29
C GLY A 461 -0.10 -6.13 47.84
N ASN A 462 0.95 -5.30 47.91
CA ASN A 462 0.95 -3.94 47.36
C ASN A 462 1.27 -3.95 45.87
N ASP A 463 0.85 -2.90 45.17
CA ASP A 463 1.05 -2.78 43.74
C ASP A 463 2.52 -2.56 43.39
N VAL A 464 3.04 -3.37 42.46
CA VAL A 464 4.36 -3.12 41.87
C VAL A 464 4.20 -2.03 40.82
N LEU A 465 4.97 -0.96 40.92
CA LEU A 465 4.93 0.16 39.97
C LEU A 465 5.80 -0.15 38.74
N ILE A 466 5.38 0.34 37.57
CA ILE A 466 6.13 0.19 36.32
C ILE A 466 7.42 1.03 36.39
N PRO A 467 8.61 0.47 36.07
CA PRO A 467 9.87 1.20 36.16
C PRO A 467 9.86 2.49 35.32
N GLY A 468 10.06 3.64 35.98
CA GLY A 468 10.06 4.95 35.33
C GLY A 468 8.71 5.66 35.26
N THR A 469 7.63 5.07 35.80
CA THR A 469 6.33 5.73 35.97
C THR A 469 5.75 5.46 37.36
N ASP A 470 4.92 6.38 37.87
CA ASP A 470 4.23 6.21 39.17
C ASP A 470 2.96 5.36 39.06
N MET A 471 2.84 4.53 38.01
CA MET A 471 1.62 3.77 37.70
C MET A 471 1.71 2.31 38.17
N PRO A 472 0.63 1.76 38.74
CA PRO A 472 0.53 0.32 39.03
C PRO A 472 0.71 -0.54 37.78
N ALA A 473 1.44 -1.64 37.89
CA ALA A 473 1.61 -2.62 36.83
C ALA A 473 0.32 -3.43 36.60
N GLN A 474 -0.60 -2.83 35.85
CA GLN A 474 -1.90 -3.40 35.50
C GLN A 474 -2.04 -3.52 33.98
N TYR A 475 -2.26 -4.75 33.50
CA TYR A 475 -2.35 -5.11 32.09
C TYR A 475 -3.80 -5.43 31.73
N PHE A 476 -4.44 -4.54 30.98
CA PHE A 476 -5.81 -4.75 30.51
C PHE A 476 -5.86 -5.80 29.40
N LEU A 477 -6.81 -6.73 29.51
CA LEU A 477 -7.00 -7.79 28.53
C LEU A 477 -8.20 -7.47 27.61
N PRO A 478 -8.02 -7.54 26.29
CA PRO A 478 -9.13 -7.43 25.35
C PRO A 478 -9.99 -8.70 25.37
N GLY A 479 -11.20 -8.62 24.79
CA GLY A 479 -12.03 -9.79 24.55
C GLY A 479 -11.30 -10.85 23.69
N LYS A 480 -11.64 -12.11 23.90
CA LYS A 480 -11.01 -13.31 23.29
C LYS A 480 -9.57 -13.60 23.75
N ALA A 481 -9.00 -12.79 24.64
CA ALA A 481 -7.71 -13.14 25.26
C ALA A 481 -7.85 -14.43 26.08
N ILE A 482 -6.89 -15.33 25.95
CA ILE A 482 -6.83 -16.61 26.66
C ILE A 482 -5.77 -16.48 27.76
N VAL A 483 -6.21 -16.62 29.01
CA VAL A 483 -5.38 -16.60 30.21
C VAL A 483 -5.16 -18.05 30.66
N GLN A 484 -3.89 -18.44 30.77
CA GLN A 484 -3.46 -19.78 31.18
C GLN A 484 -2.85 -19.80 32.60
N LEU A 485 -2.72 -18.64 33.23
CA LEU A 485 -2.18 -18.50 34.58
C LEU A 485 -3.31 -18.39 35.59
N GLU A 486 -3.05 -18.85 36.82
CA GLU A 486 -3.97 -18.72 37.96
C GLU A 486 -3.57 -17.53 38.84
N ASP A 487 -4.51 -17.07 39.66
CA ASP A 487 -4.29 -15.99 40.62
C ASP A 487 -3.26 -16.42 41.69
N GLY A 488 -2.32 -15.53 42.04
CA GLY A 488 -1.26 -15.80 43.02
C GLY A 488 -0.01 -16.52 42.50
N VAL A 489 0.10 -16.77 41.20
CA VAL A 489 1.33 -17.32 40.59
C VAL A 489 2.43 -16.26 40.57
N GLN A 490 3.65 -16.67 40.93
CA GLN A 490 4.85 -15.83 40.82
C GLN A 490 5.37 -15.82 39.39
N ILE A 491 5.66 -14.63 38.87
CA ILE A 491 6.20 -14.42 37.52
C ILE A 491 7.40 -13.48 37.54
N SER A 492 8.23 -13.58 36.50
CA SER A 492 9.32 -12.65 36.25
C SER A 492 8.90 -11.58 35.24
N SER A 493 9.57 -10.43 35.30
CA SER A 493 9.65 -9.50 34.17
C SER A 493 9.93 -10.26 32.88
N GLY A 494 9.17 -10.00 31.81
CA GLY A 494 9.32 -10.61 30.49
C GLY A 494 8.52 -11.89 30.25
N ASP A 495 7.82 -12.43 31.25
CA ASP A 495 6.98 -13.63 31.10
C ASP A 495 5.61 -13.30 30.48
N THR A 496 5.05 -14.28 29.77
CA THR A 496 3.75 -14.17 29.10
C THR A 496 2.59 -14.41 30.07
N LEU A 497 1.73 -13.41 30.24
CA LEU A 497 0.52 -13.44 31.06
C LEU A 497 -0.69 -14.09 30.38
N ALA A 498 -0.90 -13.74 29.12
CA ALA A 498 -2.06 -14.15 28.33
C ALA A 498 -1.68 -14.24 26.86
N ARG A 499 -2.46 -14.98 26.08
CA ARG A 499 -2.30 -15.06 24.62
C ARG A 499 -3.56 -14.56 23.95
N ILE A 500 -3.39 -13.67 23.00
CA ILE A 500 -4.50 -13.19 22.18
C ILE A 500 -4.39 -13.90 20.84
N PRO A 501 -5.32 -14.81 20.49
CA PRO A 501 -5.33 -15.43 19.18
C PRO A 501 -5.54 -14.34 18.14
N GLN A 502 -4.55 -14.14 17.28
CA GLN A 502 -4.68 -13.25 16.14
C GLN A 502 -5.25 -14.07 14.99
N GLU A 503 -6.38 -13.60 14.45
CA GLU A 503 -6.75 -13.99 13.11
C GLU A 503 -5.65 -13.44 12.19
N SER A 504 -4.79 -14.33 11.70
CA SER A 504 -3.82 -13.98 10.67
C SER A 504 -4.60 -13.30 9.55
N GLY A 505 -4.30 -12.02 9.33
CA GLY A 505 -5.00 -11.20 8.35
C GLY A 505 -5.18 -12.01 7.07
N GLY A 506 -6.42 -12.09 6.60
CA GLY A 506 -6.77 -12.90 5.44
C GLY A 506 -5.76 -12.66 4.32
N THR A 507 -5.49 -13.69 3.51
CA THR A 507 -4.60 -13.59 2.34
C THR A 507 -4.82 -12.23 1.68
N LYS A 508 -3.77 -11.39 1.63
CA LYS A 508 -3.81 -10.12 0.89
C LYS A 508 -4.06 -10.49 -0.56
N ASP A 509 -5.33 -10.66 -0.88
CA ASP A 509 -5.76 -11.21 -2.15
C ASP A 509 -5.42 -10.17 -3.20
N ILE A 510 -4.58 -10.60 -4.14
CA ILE A 510 -4.23 -9.88 -5.35
C ILE A 510 -5.47 -9.25 -5.99
N THR A 511 -6.59 -9.96 -5.94
CA THR A 511 -7.84 -9.55 -6.58
C THR A 511 -8.61 -8.46 -5.82
N GLY A 512 -8.19 -8.11 -4.59
CA GLY A 512 -8.73 -7.02 -3.76
C GLY A 512 -7.95 -5.70 -3.87
N GLY A 513 -6.81 -5.69 -4.57
CA GLY A 513 -5.94 -4.51 -4.68
C GLY A 513 -6.56 -3.33 -5.45
N LEU A 514 -7.31 -3.59 -6.52
CA LEU A 514 -7.88 -2.51 -7.34
C LEU A 514 -8.98 -1.71 -6.61
N PRO A 515 -9.93 -2.34 -5.88
CA PRO A 515 -10.82 -1.61 -4.98
C PRO A 515 -10.09 -0.71 -3.98
N ARG A 516 -8.96 -1.19 -3.43
CA ARG A 516 -8.12 -0.39 -2.53
C ARG A 516 -7.51 0.82 -3.24
N VAL A 517 -6.98 0.65 -4.45
CA VAL A 517 -6.47 1.76 -5.29
C VAL A 517 -7.59 2.77 -5.60
N ALA A 518 -8.80 2.28 -5.91
CA ALA A 518 -9.95 3.15 -6.13
C ALA A 518 -10.35 3.92 -4.87
N ASP A 519 -10.34 3.29 -3.69
CA ASP A 519 -10.65 3.95 -2.42
C ASP A 519 -9.61 5.04 -2.07
N LEU A 520 -8.33 4.81 -2.37
CA LEU A 520 -7.25 5.79 -2.21
C LEU A 520 -7.46 7.00 -3.12
N PHE A 521 -7.75 6.80 -4.41
CA PHE A 521 -8.02 7.89 -5.35
C PHE A 521 -9.37 8.59 -5.12
N GLU A 522 -10.34 7.90 -4.54
CA GLU A 522 -11.58 8.54 -4.06
C GLU A 522 -11.40 9.25 -2.71
N ALA A 523 -10.20 9.23 -2.14
CA ALA A 523 -9.87 9.81 -0.83
C ALA A 523 -10.92 9.42 0.23
N ARG A 524 -11.39 8.17 0.22
CA ARG A 524 -12.42 7.73 1.16
C ARG A 524 -11.82 7.62 2.56
N ARG A 525 -12.54 8.13 3.55
CA ARG A 525 -12.18 7.88 4.95
C ARG A 525 -12.42 6.41 5.26
N PRO A 526 -11.43 5.70 5.82
CA PRO A 526 -11.64 4.37 6.35
C PRO A 526 -12.82 4.36 7.34
N LYS A 527 -13.58 3.27 7.39
CA LYS A 527 -14.71 3.14 8.35
C LYS A 527 -14.23 3.31 9.79
N GLU A 528 -13.02 2.83 10.05
CA GLU A 528 -12.37 2.89 11.35
C GLU A 528 -10.96 3.50 11.17
N PRO A 529 -10.83 4.84 11.13
CA PRO A 529 -9.57 5.50 10.81
C PRO A 529 -8.63 5.55 12.02
N ALA A 530 -7.32 5.40 11.81
CA ALA A 530 -6.33 5.66 12.85
C ALA A 530 -6.50 7.08 13.41
N ILE A 531 -6.42 7.23 14.72
CA ILE A 531 -6.47 8.55 15.36
C ILE A 531 -5.04 9.08 15.44
N LEU A 532 -4.82 10.28 14.93
CA LEU A 532 -3.51 10.94 14.89
C LEU A 532 -3.45 12.10 15.90
N ALA A 533 -2.27 12.38 16.43
CA ALA A 533 -2.06 13.50 17.34
C ALA A 533 -2.23 14.84 16.63
N GLU A 534 -3.14 15.66 17.14
CA GLU A 534 -3.54 16.95 16.54
C GLU A 534 -2.51 18.06 16.78
N ILE A 535 -1.88 18.01 17.94
CA ILE A 535 -0.83 18.93 18.37
C ILE A 535 0.31 18.13 19.02
N ALA A 536 1.51 18.70 19.03
CA ALA A 536 2.64 18.13 19.74
C ALA A 536 2.52 18.45 21.23
N GLY A 537 2.78 17.47 22.10
CA GLY A 537 2.63 17.68 23.54
C GLY A 537 2.67 16.40 24.36
N ILE A 538 2.37 16.55 25.64
CA ILE A 538 2.27 15.45 26.60
C ILE A 538 0.82 14.96 26.62
N VAL A 539 0.64 13.65 26.46
CA VAL A 539 -0.68 13.00 26.48
C VAL A 539 -1.13 12.75 27.91
N SER A 540 -2.38 13.09 28.21
CA SER A 540 -3.07 12.75 29.46
C SER A 540 -4.51 12.35 29.19
N PHE A 541 -5.16 11.69 30.14
CA PHE A 541 -6.57 11.31 30.02
C PHE A 541 -7.45 12.11 30.98
N GLY A 542 -8.43 12.81 30.43
CA GLY A 542 -9.40 13.58 31.19
C GLY A 542 -10.55 12.73 31.74
N LYS A 543 -11.51 13.40 32.38
CA LYS A 543 -12.70 12.78 32.97
C LYS A 543 -13.51 12.03 31.91
N GLU A 544 -13.79 10.76 32.18
CA GLU A 544 -14.55 9.91 31.27
C GLU A 544 -16.01 10.34 31.14
N THR A 545 -16.56 10.24 29.92
CA THR A 545 -17.99 10.43 29.64
C THR A 545 -18.61 9.07 29.26
N LYS A 546 -19.94 8.95 29.29
CA LYS A 546 -20.64 7.71 28.87
C LYS A 546 -20.20 7.28 27.45
N GLY A 547 -19.39 6.22 27.36
CA GLY A 547 -18.95 5.57 26.12
C GLY A 547 -17.70 6.14 25.44
N LYS A 548 -17.18 7.30 25.88
CA LYS A 548 -15.97 7.93 25.31
C LYS A 548 -14.98 8.33 26.39
N ARG A 549 -13.70 8.09 26.13
CA ARG A 549 -12.55 8.54 26.93
C ARG A 549 -12.06 9.87 26.37
N ARG A 550 -11.78 10.83 27.24
CA ARG A 550 -11.25 12.14 26.84
C ARG A 550 -9.73 12.07 26.80
N LEU A 551 -9.15 12.21 25.61
CA LEU A 551 -7.73 12.43 25.42
C LEU A 551 -7.45 13.93 25.54
N VAL A 552 -6.43 14.31 26.31
CA VAL A 552 -5.98 15.69 26.44
C VAL A 552 -4.50 15.74 26.08
N ILE A 553 -4.15 16.52 25.05
CA ILE A 553 -2.77 16.76 24.66
C ILE A 553 -2.40 18.17 25.13
N THR A 554 -1.39 18.28 25.98
CA THR A 554 -0.94 19.57 26.51
C THR A 554 0.38 19.97 25.84
N PRO A 555 0.42 21.09 25.09
CA PRO A 555 1.65 21.62 24.49
C PRO A 555 2.71 21.94 25.54
N VAL A 556 3.98 21.77 25.20
CA VAL A 556 5.11 22.12 26.08
C VAL A 556 5.25 23.64 26.21
N ASP A 557 4.79 24.39 25.19
CA ASP A 557 4.93 25.84 25.08
C ASP A 557 3.87 26.62 25.89
N GLY A 558 2.97 25.91 26.60
CA GLY A 558 1.94 26.52 27.47
C GLY A 558 0.72 27.07 26.74
N SER A 559 0.54 26.77 25.44
CA SER A 559 -0.70 27.04 24.71
C SER A 559 -1.86 26.16 25.20
N ASP A 560 -3.08 26.51 24.81
CA ASP A 560 -4.29 25.80 25.25
C ASP A 560 -4.24 24.30 24.93
N PRO A 561 -4.65 23.43 25.87
CA PRO A 561 -4.66 21.99 25.65
C PRO A 561 -5.73 21.60 24.63
N TYR A 562 -5.40 20.63 23.77
CA TYR A 562 -6.34 20.06 22.82
C TYR A 562 -7.03 18.85 23.44
N GLU A 563 -8.37 18.81 23.38
CA GLU A 563 -9.17 17.71 23.91
C GLU A 563 -9.92 16.96 22.79
N GLU A 564 -9.83 15.64 22.78
CA GLU A 564 -10.57 14.78 21.84
C GLU A 564 -11.28 13.63 22.54
N MET A 565 -12.49 13.31 22.07
CA MET A 565 -13.33 12.27 22.65
C MET A 565 -13.19 10.96 21.88
N ILE A 566 -12.34 10.07 22.37
CA ILE A 566 -12.05 8.78 21.75
C ILE A 566 -13.02 7.71 22.27
N PRO A 567 -13.60 6.84 21.41
CA PRO A 567 -14.42 5.73 21.87
C PRO A 567 -13.67 4.78 22.82
N LYS A 568 -14.30 4.39 23.95
CA LYS A 568 -13.67 3.56 24.99
C LYS A 568 -13.25 2.15 24.55
N TRP A 569 -13.85 1.64 23.47
CA TRP A 569 -13.55 0.31 22.92
C TRP A 569 -12.31 0.33 22.02
N ARG A 570 -11.83 1.52 21.65
CA ARG A 570 -10.69 1.67 20.75
C ARG A 570 -9.38 1.47 21.51
N GLN A 571 -8.49 0.66 20.93
CA GLN A 571 -7.18 0.43 21.51
C GLN A 571 -6.26 1.61 21.22
N LEU A 572 -5.56 2.06 22.26
CA LEU A 572 -4.60 3.16 22.19
C LEU A 572 -3.18 2.60 22.27
N ASN A 573 -2.28 3.15 21.47
CA ASN A 573 -0.87 2.81 21.41
C ASN A 573 -0.01 3.66 22.33
N VAL A 574 -0.55 4.78 22.82
CA VAL A 574 0.15 5.74 23.66
C VAL A 574 -0.24 5.60 25.13
N PHE A 575 0.74 5.84 26.00
CA PHE A 575 0.53 5.87 27.45
C PHE A 575 0.31 7.30 27.95
N GLU A 576 -0.28 7.41 29.14
CA GLU A 576 -0.38 8.69 29.83
C GLU A 576 1.02 9.15 30.28
N GLY A 577 1.32 10.43 30.07
CA GLY A 577 2.65 11.02 30.28
C GLY A 577 3.61 10.87 29.10
N GLU A 578 3.23 10.15 28.04
CA GLU A 578 4.04 10.02 26.84
C GLU A 578 4.01 11.31 26.02
N ARG A 579 5.17 11.67 25.45
CA ARG A 579 5.29 12.81 24.54
C ARG A 579 5.03 12.34 23.12
N VAL A 580 4.11 13.00 22.44
CA VAL A 580 3.76 12.74 21.04
C VAL A 580 4.04 13.99 20.21
N GLU A 581 4.46 13.79 18.96
CA GLU A 581 4.59 14.85 17.98
C GLU A 581 3.31 14.96 17.13
N ARG A 582 3.09 16.12 16.52
CA ARG A 582 1.90 16.33 15.67
C ARG A 582 1.91 15.34 14.50
N GLY A 583 0.83 14.57 14.38
CA GLY A 583 0.64 13.55 13.36
C GLY A 583 1.10 12.15 13.76
N ASP A 584 1.51 11.91 15.01
CA ASP A 584 1.82 10.56 15.50
C ASP A 584 0.56 9.71 15.69
N VAL A 585 0.69 8.39 15.58
CA VAL A 585 -0.43 7.44 15.67
C VAL A 585 -0.79 7.15 17.12
N ILE A 586 -1.97 7.61 17.54
CA ILE A 586 -2.50 7.40 18.91
C ILE A 586 -3.25 6.07 18.98
N SER A 587 -3.99 5.70 17.94
CA SER A 587 -4.83 4.50 17.91
C SER A 587 -4.65 3.73 16.61
N ASP A 588 -4.71 2.40 16.71
CA ASP A 588 -4.60 1.51 15.56
C ASP A 588 -5.70 1.74 14.52
N GLY A 589 -5.35 1.47 13.26
CA GLY A 589 -6.25 1.53 12.12
C GLY A 589 -5.54 2.03 10.85
N PRO A 590 -6.22 2.04 9.70
CA PRO A 590 -5.71 2.69 8.51
C PRO A 590 -5.73 4.22 8.67
N GLU A 591 -4.62 4.88 8.37
CA GLU A 591 -4.56 6.35 8.38
C GLU A 591 -5.48 6.95 7.30
N ALA A 592 -6.26 7.96 7.67
CA ALA A 592 -7.10 8.68 6.72
C ALA A 592 -6.26 9.70 5.93
N PRO A 593 -6.29 9.70 4.58
CA PRO A 593 -5.50 10.63 3.77
C PRO A 593 -5.74 12.12 4.09
N HIS A 594 -6.97 12.45 4.52
CA HIS A 594 -7.36 13.80 4.93
C HIS A 594 -6.60 14.29 6.16
N ASP A 595 -6.44 13.41 7.16
CA ASP A 595 -5.74 13.75 8.40
C ASP A 595 -4.23 13.82 8.15
N ILE A 596 -3.69 12.98 7.26
CA ILE A 596 -2.29 13.09 6.82
C ILE A 596 -2.04 14.46 6.16
N LEU A 597 -2.92 14.91 5.26
CA LEU A 597 -2.77 16.22 4.61
C LEU A 597 -2.81 17.36 5.64
N ARG A 598 -3.77 17.32 6.56
CA ARG A 598 -3.99 18.38 7.55
C ARG A 598 -2.92 18.44 8.63
N LEU A 599 -2.34 17.31 9.02
CA LEU A 599 -1.38 17.22 10.13
C LEU A 599 0.08 17.20 9.65
N ARG A 600 0.38 16.46 8.58
CA ARG A 600 1.75 16.24 8.08
C ARG A 600 2.04 16.99 6.77
N GLY A 601 1.02 17.53 6.10
CA GLY A 601 1.15 18.37 4.91
C GLY A 601 1.13 17.63 3.56
N VAL A 602 1.28 18.39 2.47
CA VAL A 602 1.09 17.94 1.08
C VAL A 602 2.11 16.87 0.67
N HIS A 603 3.38 17.02 1.03
CA HIS A 603 4.42 16.06 0.66
C HIS A 603 4.22 14.71 1.37
N ALA A 604 3.76 14.73 2.62
CA ALA A 604 3.49 13.52 3.39
C ALA A 604 2.32 12.73 2.82
N VAL A 605 1.19 13.39 2.50
CA VAL A 605 0.04 12.71 1.87
C VAL A 605 0.38 12.21 0.47
N THR A 606 1.20 12.95 -0.28
CA THR A 606 1.65 12.51 -1.61
C THR A 606 2.48 11.23 -1.50
N ARG A 607 3.47 11.21 -0.59
CA ARG A 607 4.29 10.02 -0.35
C ARG A 607 3.43 8.82 0.06
N TYR A 608 2.45 9.05 0.95
CA TYR A 608 1.54 8.00 1.40
C TYR A 608 0.72 7.41 0.24
N ILE A 609 0.03 8.24 -0.54
CA ILE A 609 -0.81 7.77 -1.66
C ILE A 609 0.05 7.09 -2.72
N VAL A 610 1.20 7.68 -3.09
CA VAL A 610 2.11 7.10 -4.07
C VAL A 610 2.60 5.73 -3.62
N ASN A 611 3.08 5.61 -2.38
CA ASN A 611 3.57 4.33 -1.87
C ASN A 611 2.46 3.27 -1.77
N GLU A 612 1.30 3.59 -1.18
CA GLU A 612 0.20 2.63 -1.03
C GLU A 612 -0.35 2.14 -2.38
N VAL A 613 -0.47 3.02 -3.37
CA VAL A 613 -0.90 2.63 -4.71
C VAL A 613 0.19 1.80 -5.39
N GLN A 614 1.46 2.22 -5.28
CA GLN A 614 2.57 1.48 -5.86
C GLN A 614 2.71 0.09 -5.25
N ASP A 615 2.49 -0.08 -3.94
CA ASP A 615 2.63 -1.38 -3.28
C ASP A 615 1.64 -2.39 -3.86
N VAL A 616 0.45 -1.95 -4.26
CA VAL A 616 -0.51 -2.80 -4.98
C VAL A 616 0.03 -3.22 -6.35
N TYR A 617 0.60 -2.29 -7.13
CA TYR A 617 1.16 -2.59 -8.46
C TYR A 617 2.45 -3.43 -8.38
N ARG A 618 3.33 -3.12 -7.43
CA ARG A 618 4.59 -3.83 -7.16
C ARG A 618 4.37 -5.25 -6.70
N LEU A 619 3.37 -5.50 -5.84
CA LEU A 619 2.99 -6.85 -5.42
C LEU A 619 2.60 -7.72 -6.62
N GLN A 620 2.19 -7.10 -7.73
CA GLN A 620 1.89 -7.76 -9.00
C GLN A 620 3.03 -7.76 -10.02
N GLY A 621 4.21 -7.26 -9.65
CA GLY A 621 5.35 -7.15 -10.56
C GLY A 621 5.17 -6.11 -11.66
N VAL A 622 4.19 -5.21 -11.54
CA VAL A 622 4.00 -4.09 -12.48
C VAL A 622 4.75 -2.88 -11.94
N LYS A 623 5.78 -2.44 -12.68
CA LYS A 623 6.52 -1.22 -12.36
C LYS A 623 5.86 -0.02 -13.04
N ILE A 624 5.36 0.92 -12.23
CA ILE A 624 4.89 2.23 -12.68
C ILE A 624 5.86 3.27 -12.12
N ASN A 625 6.13 4.36 -12.83
CA ASN A 625 6.92 5.45 -12.24
C ASN A 625 6.02 6.35 -11.37
N ASP A 626 6.52 6.71 -10.18
CA ASP A 626 5.84 7.56 -9.19
C ASP A 626 5.25 8.86 -9.79
N LYS A 627 5.86 9.41 -10.86
CA LYS A 627 5.43 10.66 -11.51
C LYS A 627 3.99 10.60 -12.03
N HIS A 628 3.52 9.42 -12.44
CA HIS A 628 2.15 9.25 -12.94
C HIS A 628 1.12 9.32 -11.80
N ILE A 629 1.44 8.77 -10.64
CA ILE A 629 0.54 8.83 -9.48
C ILE A 629 0.54 10.24 -8.89
N GLU A 630 1.71 10.90 -8.86
CA GLU A 630 1.84 12.31 -8.47
C GLU A 630 0.95 13.24 -9.32
N VAL A 631 0.84 12.99 -10.62
CA VAL A 631 -0.09 13.71 -11.51
C VAL A 631 -1.53 13.62 -11.00
N ILE A 632 -1.99 12.43 -10.58
CA ILE A 632 -3.34 12.25 -10.05
C ILE A 632 -3.49 12.94 -8.69
N VAL A 633 -2.50 12.79 -7.80
CA VAL A 633 -2.50 13.46 -6.48
C VAL A 633 -2.56 14.97 -6.62
N ARG A 634 -1.84 15.56 -7.58
CA ARG A 634 -1.93 17.01 -7.87
C ARG A 634 -3.36 17.43 -8.18
N GLN A 635 -4.10 16.62 -8.94
CA GLN A 635 -5.48 16.92 -9.29
C GLN A 635 -6.46 16.65 -8.14
N MET A 636 -6.19 15.69 -7.27
CA MET A 636 -6.93 15.52 -6.02
C MET A 636 -6.78 16.73 -5.09
N LEU A 637 -5.61 17.39 -5.13
CA LEU A 637 -5.27 18.60 -4.35
C LEU A 637 -5.60 19.92 -5.07
N ARG A 638 -6.41 19.89 -6.14
CA ARG A 638 -6.68 21.05 -7.02
C ARG A 638 -7.44 22.18 -6.32
N LYS A 639 -8.18 21.88 -5.25
CA LYS A 639 -8.99 22.86 -4.50
C LYS A 639 -8.31 23.30 -3.20
N ALA A 640 -8.66 24.49 -2.76
CA ALA A 640 -8.27 25.05 -1.48
C ALA A 640 -9.49 25.69 -0.81
N THR A 641 -9.62 25.49 0.50
CA THR A 641 -10.60 26.18 1.34
C THR A 641 -9.99 27.45 1.90
N ILE A 642 -10.70 28.57 1.78
CA ILE A 642 -10.26 29.86 2.35
C ILE A 642 -10.55 29.88 3.86
N GLU A 643 -9.52 30.08 4.68
CA GLU A 643 -9.63 30.20 6.13
C GLU A 643 -9.81 31.65 6.57
N SER A 644 -9.19 32.59 5.85
CA SER A 644 -9.37 34.02 6.07
C SER A 644 -9.28 34.74 4.75
N ALA A 645 -10.30 35.53 4.43
CA ALA A 645 -10.37 36.28 3.17
C ALA A 645 -9.32 37.39 3.08
N GLY A 646 -8.79 37.89 4.20
CA GLY A 646 -7.87 39.03 4.17
C GLY A 646 -8.47 40.22 3.42
N SER A 647 -7.77 40.72 2.38
CA SER A 647 -8.25 41.77 1.48
C SER A 647 -8.69 41.26 0.10
N SER A 648 -8.93 39.96 -0.07
CA SER A 648 -9.39 39.36 -1.31
C SER A 648 -10.92 39.36 -1.43
N ASP A 649 -11.43 39.13 -2.63
CA ASP A 649 -12.87 39.00 -2.91
C ASP A 649 -13.44 37.60 -2.58
N PHE A 650 -12.71 36.81 -1.78
CA PHE A 650 -13.12 35.44 -1.44
C PHE A 650 -13.95 35.41 -0.17
N LEU A 651 -14.80 34.41 -0.03
CA LEU A 651 -15.56 34.17 1.19
C LEU A 651 -14.84 33.17 2.10
N GLU A 652 -14.95 33.37 3.40
CA GLU A 652 -14.45 32.42 4.40
C GLU A 652 -15.24 31.10 4.31
N GLY A 653 -14.54 29.98 4.28
CA GLY A 653 -15.11 28.65 4.03
C GLY A 653 -15.42 28.35 2.56
N GLU A 654 -15.13 29.26 1.62
CA GLU A 654 -15.30 29.02 0.19
C GLU A 654 -14.23 28.05 -0.35
N GLN A 655 -14.65 27.08 -1.15
CA GLN A 655 -13.74 26.19 -1.88
C GLN A 655 -13.46 26.73 -3.27
N VAL A 656 -12.21 27.13 -3.50
CA VAL A 656 -11.75 27.77 -4.74
C VAL A 656 -10.65 26.93 -5.38
N GLU A 657 -10.44 27.08 -6.69
CA GLU A 657 -9.29 26.47 -7.36
C GLU A 657 -7.98 27.09 -6.87
N TYR A 658 -7.01 26.24 -6.54
CA TYR A 658 -5.74 26.67 -5.94
C TYR A 658 -4.97 27.67 -6.81
N SER A 659 -4.95 27.48 -8.14
CA SER A 659 -4.30 28.42 -9.07
C SER A 659 -4.91 29.82 -8.96
N ARG A 660 -6.24 29.94 -8.85
CA ARG A 660 -6.93 31.23 -8.72
C ARG A 660 -6.58 31.93 -7.41
N VAL A 661 -6.57 31.20 -6.30
CA VAL A 661 -6.19 31.76 -4.98
C VAL A 661 -4.75 32.25 -5.00
N LYS A 662 -3.84 31.47 -5.59
CA LYS A 662 -2.43 31.85 -5.76
C LYS A 662 -2.24 33.11 -6.60
N ILE A 663 -2.97 33.26 -7.70
CA ILE A 663 -2.89 34.44 -8.57
C ILE A 663 -3.39 35.67 -7.81
N ALA A 664 -4.55 35.55 -7.16
CA ALA A 664 -5.12 36.63 -6.36
C ALA A 664 -4.18 37.07 -5.22
N ASN A 665 -3.57 36.14 -4.50
CA ASN A 665 -2.62 36.48 -3.43
C ASN A 665 -1.38 37.19 -3.97
N ARG A 666 -0.80 36.73 -5.09
CA ARG A 666 0.34 37.41 -5.73
C ARG A 666 -0.01 38.84 -6.14
N GLU A 667 -1.21 39.07 -6.68
CA GLU A 667 -1.68 40.42 -7.03
C GLU A 667 -1.92 41.31 -5.80
N LEU A 668 -2.46 40.75 -4.72
CA LEU A 668 -2.68 41.48 -3.48
C LEU A 668 -1.36 41.86 -2.81
N GLU A 669 -0.42 40.92 -2.72
CA GLU A 669 0.91 41.13 -2.15
C GLU A 669 1.71 42.16 -2.96
N ALA A 670 1.64 42.11 -4.30
CA ALA A 670 2.26 43.11 -5.17
C ALA A 670 1.71 44.53 -4.94
N ASN A 671 0.45 44.62 -4.50
CA ASN A 671 -0.20 45.88 -4.13
C ASN A 671 -0.08 46.22 -2.62
N GLY A 672 0.73 45.47 -1.86
CA GLY A 672 0.93 45.67 -0.42
C GLY A 672 -0.29 45.35 0.46
N LYS A 673 -1.27 44.62 -0.06
CA LYS A 673 -2.46 44.17 0.67
C LYS A 673 -2.21 42.80 1.33
N VAL A 674 -3.05 42.47 2.31
CA VAL A 674 -3.01 41.16 2.99
C VAL A 674 -3.71 40.13 2.11
N GLY A 675 -2.97 39.10 1.68
CA GLY A 675 -3.51 37.96 0.93
C GLY A 675 -4.45 37.10 1.78
N ALA A 676 -5.23 36.25 1.10
CA ALA A 676 -6.10 35.29 1.77
C ALA A 676 -5.29 34.12 2.34
N THR A 677 -5.63 33.67 3.55
CA THR A 677 -5.10 32.42 4.13
C THR A 677 -5.99 31.27 3.69
N PHE A 678 -5.39 30.15 3.28
CA PHE A 678 -6.10 29.00 2.75
C PHE A 678 -5.42 27.70 3.14
N SER A 679 -6.21 26.61 3.19
CA SER A 679 -5.73 25.25 3.32
C SER A 679 -6.05 24.43 2.07
N ARG A 680 -5.16 23.49 1.72
CA ARG A 680 -5.37 22.58 0.58
C ARG A 680 -6.39 21.52 0.95
N ASP A 681 -7.27 21.20 0.01
CA ASP A 681 -8.25 20.14 0.18
C ASP A 681 -7.83 18.88 -0.58
N LEU A 682 -8.08 17.72 0.01
CA LEU A 682 -7.98 16.44 -0.69
C LEU A 682 -9.37 16.00 -1.16
N LEU A 683 -9.64 16.09 -2.46
CA LEU A 683 -10.89 15.63 -3.05
C LEU A 683 -10.67 14.31 -3.78
N GLY A 684 -11.61 13.38 -3.60
CA GLY A 684 -11.64 12.16 -4.41
C GLY A 684 -11.85 12.48 -5.89
N ILE A 685 -11.31 11.65 -6.78
CA ILE A 685 -11.33 11.90 -8.24
C ILE A 685 -12.75 12.16 -8.80
N THR A 686 -13.79 11.52 -8.27
CA THR A 686 -15.18 11.77 -8.72
C THR A 686 -15.68 13.15 -8.32
N LYS A 687 -15.31 13.65 -7.13
CA LYS A 687 -15.69 14.99 -6.69
C LYS A 687 -14.85 16.06 -7.38
N ALA A 688 -13.56 15.80 -7.55
CA ALA A 688 -12.63 16.70 -8.23
C ALA A 688 -13.02 16.91 -9.70
N SER A 689 -13.47 15.87 -10.42
CA SER A 689 -13.92 15.98 -11.82
C SER A 689 -15.23 16.75 -12.00
N LEU A 690 -16.13 16.74 -11.01
CA LEU A 690 -17.36 17.54 -11.04
C LEU A 690 -17.11 19.02 -10.74
N ALA A 691 -16.01 19.33 -10.04
CA ALA A 691 -15.66 20.67 -9.59
C ALA A 691 -14.70 21.42 -10.55
N THR A 692 -14.65 21.01 -11.82
CA THR A 692 -13.83 21.67 -12.85
C THR A 692 -14.44 22.98 -13.31
N GLU A 693 -13.60 23.94 -13.74
CA GLU A 693 -14.06 25.23 -14.27
C GLU A 693 -14.85 25.09 -15.58
N SER A 694 -14.45 24.17 -16.46
CA SER A 694 -15.21 23.89 -17.69
C SER A 694 -16.49 23.14 -17.35
N PHE A 695 -17.62 23.83 -17.42
CA PHE A 695 -18.92 23.19 -17.27
C PHE A 695 -19.24 22.27 -18.46
N ILE A 696 -18.66 22.53 -19.65
CA ILE A 696 -18.80 21.67 -20.83
C ILE A 696 -18.14 20.31 -20.57
N SER A 697 -16.91 20.32 -20.05
CA SER A 697 -16.21 19.10 -19.65
C SER A 697 -16.94 18.37 -18.52
N ALA A 698 -17.34 19.08 -17.45
CA ALA A 698 -18.07 18.48 -16.33
C ALA A 698 -19.41 17.85 -16.74
N ALA A 699 -20.18 18.51 -17.62
CA ALA A 699 -21.48 18.03 -18.08
C ALA A 699 -21.40 16.71 -18.87
N SER A 700 -20.26 16.44 -19.50
CA SER A 700 -20.01 15.20 -20.24
C SER A 700 -19.61 14.01 -19.36
N PHE A 701 -19.35 14.22 -18.06
CA PHE A 701 -18.91 13.16 -17.14
C PHE A 701 -20.08 12.39 -16.54
N GLN A 702 -20.79 12.99 -15.58
CA GLN A 702 -21.94 12.46 -14.83
C GLN A 702 -22.79 13.63 -14.30
N GLU A 703 -24.06 13.37 -13.96
CA GLU A 703 -24.98 14.35 -13.37
C GLU A 703 -25.18 15.63 -14.21
N THR A 704 -25.27 15.47 -15.54
CA THR A 704 -25.39 16.57 -16.52
C THR A 704 -26.44 17.61 -16.13
N THR A 705 -27.61 17.19 -15.66
CA THR A 705 -28.69 18.10 -15.22
C THR A 705 -28.24 19.02 -14.08
N ARG A 706 -27.54 18.47 -13.07
CA ARG A 706 -27.03 19.25 -11.92
C ARG A 706 -26.00 20.28 -12.38
N VAL A 707 -25.03 19.84 -13.18
CA VAL A 707 -23.94 20.68 -13.70
C VAL A 707 -24.48 21.84 -14.55
N LEU A 708 -25.40 21.56 -15.48
CA LEU A 708 -25.96 22.59 -16.35
C LEU A 708 -26.86 23.56 -15.60
N THR A 709 -27.59 23.10 -14.57
CA THR A 709 -28.42 23.97 -13.73
C THR A 709 -27.56 24.95 -12.94
N GLU A 710 -26.49 24.46 -12.31
CA GLU A 710 -25.54 25.31 -11.57
C GLU A 710 -24.84 26.31 -12.50
N ALA A 711 -24.40 25.86 -13.68
CA ALA A 711 -23.79 26.73 -14.67
C ALA A 711 -24.74 27.81 -15.20
N ALA A 712 -26.02 27.48 -15.41
CA ALA A 712 -27.04 28.42 -15.84
C ALA A 712 -27.36 29.46 -14.77
N VAL A 713 -27.51 29.04 -13.50
CA VAL A 713 -27.78 29.95 -12.37
C VAL A 713 -26.61 30.91 -12.14
N ALA A 714 -25.38 30.41 -12.23
CA ALA A 714 -24.17 31.22 -12.06
C ALA A 714 -23.78 32.04 -13.31
N GLY A 715 -24.46 31.84 -14.45
CA GLY A 715 -24.08 32.48 -15.72
C GLY A 715 -22.65 32.15 -16.15
N LYS A 716 -22.18 30.91 -15.87
CA LYS A 716 -20.79 30.50 -16.12
C LYS A 716 -20.42 30.62 -17.59
N ARG A 717 -19.21 31.12 -17.85
CA ARG A 717 -18.62 31.23 -19.19
C ARG A 717 -17.40 30.33 -19.29
N ASP A 718 -17.39 29.47 -20.30
CA ASP A 718 -16.27 28.55 -20.55
C ASP A 718 -15.19 29.22 -21.43
N GLU A 719 -13.92 29.10 -21.02
CA GLU A 719 -12.79 29.67 -21.74
C GLU A 719 -12.11 28.70 -22.72
N LEU A 720 -12.54 27.43 -22.72
CA LEU A 720 -12.04 26.35 -23.57
C LEU A 720 -10.55 26.05 -23.41
N ARG A 721 -10.08 25.89 -22.16
CA ARG A 721 -8.66 25.70 -21.83
C ARG A 721 -8.23 24.23 -21.79
N GLY A 722 -9.15 23.32 -21.50
CA GLY A 722 -8.95 21.88 -21.41
C GLY A 722 -9.12 21.16 -22.76
N LEU A 723 -8.90 19.85 -22.73
CA LEU A 723 -8.91 19.02 -23.93
C LEU A 723 -10.34 18.70 -24.38
N LYS A 724 -11.19 18.27 -23.44
CA LYS A 724 -12.50 17.68 -23.72
C LYS A 724 -13.48 18.67 -24.31
N GLU A 725 -13.52 19.90 -23.78
CA GLU A 725 -14.33 20.97 -24.35
C GLU A 725 -13.97 21.27 -25.81
N ASN A 726 -12.68 21.31 -26.17
CA ASN A 726 -12.22 21.60 -27.53
C ASN A 726 -12.56 20.44 -28.48
N VAL A 727 -12.50 19.19 -27.99
CA VAL A 727 -13.01 18.03 -28.75
C VAL A 727 -14.51 18.17 -29.00
N ILE A 728 -15.30 18.51 -27.97
CA ILE A 728 -16.77 18.64 -28.09
C ILE A 728 -17.16 19.75 -29.09
N VAL A 729 -16.46 20.89 -29.08
CA VAL A 729 -16.73 22.00 -30.03
C VAL A 729 -16.01 21.86 -31.37
N GLY A 730 -15.30 20.75 -31.63
CA GLY A 730 -14.62 20.50 -32.91
C GLY A 730 -13.41 21.41 -33.20
N ARG A 731 -12.67 21.81 -32.17
CA ARG A 731 -11.44 22.63 -32.28
C ARG A 731 -10.18 21.80 -32.03
N LEU A 732 -9.03 22.36 -32.44
CA LEU A 732 -7.72 21.80 -32.07
C LEU A 732 -7.59 21.74 -30.54
N ILE A 733 -7.14 20.61 -30.01
CA ILE A 733 -6.91 20.43 -28.58
C ILE A 733 -5.70 21.28 -28.11
N PRO A 734 -5.69 21.81 -26.88
CA PRO A 734 -4.60 22.64 -26.35
C PRO A 734 -3.40 21.80 -25.86
N ALA A 735 -3.04 20.76 -26.62
CA ALA A 735 -1.92 19.87 -26.37
C ALA A 735 -1.27 19.47 -27.71
N GLY A 736 -0.04 18.96 -27.66
CA GLY A 736 0.74 18.55 -28.83
C GLY A 736 0.85 19.66 -29.88
N THR A 737 0.47 19.37 -31.12
CA THR A 737 0.48 20.33 -32.22
C THR A 737 -0.49 21.50 -32.02
N GLY A 738 -1.63 21.27 -31.35
CA GLY A 738 -2.61 22.32 -31.07
C GLY A 738 -2.19 23.27 -29.94
N TYR A 739 -1.21 22.90 -29.12
CA TYR A 739 -0.66 23.77 -28.09
C TYR A 739 -0.10 25.08 -28.67
N ALA A 740 0.68 25.01 -29.76
CA ALA A 740 1.21 26.19 -30.44
C ALA A 740 0.10 27.10 -31.00
N TYR A 741 -0.97 26.52 -31.53
CA TYR A 741 -2.14 27.26 -32.01
C TYR A 741 -2.84 28.03 -30.88
N HIS A 742 -3.01 27.40 -29.72
CA HIS A 742 -3.62 28.06 -28.56
C HIS A 742 -2.72 29.12 -27.93
N GLN A 743 -1.40 28.94 -27.95
CA GLN A 743 -0.45 30.00 -27.53
C GLN A 743 -0.57 31.24 -28.42
N ASP A 744 -0.58 31.06 -29.75
CA ASP A 744 -0.76 32.18 -30.69
C ASP A 744 -2.10 32.88 -30.46
N ARG A 745 -3.17 32.11 -30.27
CA ARG A 745 -4.50 32.66 -29.97
C ARG A 745 -4.55 33.43 -28.65
N MET A 746 -3.91 32.93 -27.59
CA MET A 746 -3.79 33.62 -26.30
C MET A 746 -3.03 34.94 -26.48
N ARG A 747 -1.92 34.93 -27.23
CA ARG A 747 -1.13 36.12 -27.53
C ARG A 747 -1.94 37.17 -28.29
N ARG A 748 -2.70 36.77 -29.33
CA ARG A 748 -3.58 37.69 -30.09
C ARG A 748 -4.70 38.27 -29.22
N ARG A 749 -5.34 37.44 -28.38
CA ARG A 749 -6.35 37.91 -27.42
C ARG A 749 -5.78 38.92 -26.42
N ALA A 750 -4.59 38.65 -25.87
CA ALA A 750 -3.91 39.56 -24.96
C ALA A 750 -3.51 40.88 -25.64
N ALA A 751 -3.19 40.83 -26.94
CA ALA A 751 -2.92 42.01 -27.77
C ALA A 751 -4.19 42.79 -28.19
N GLY A 752 -5.39 42.32 -27.81
CA GLY A 752 -6.66 42.97 -28.17
C GLY A 752 -7.10 42.74 -29.62
N GLU A 753 -6.44 41.86 -30.36
CA GLU A 753 -6.86 41.48 -31.71
C GLU A 753 -8.12 40.60 -31.62
N GLN A 754 -9.25 41.15 -32.06
CA GLN A 754 -10.46 40.35 -32.20
C GLN A 754 -10.22 39.26 -33.25
N PRO A 755 -10.59 37.99 -32.99
CA PRO A 755 -10.59 37.00 -34.06
C PRO A 755 -11.54 37.51 -35.15
N ALA A 756 -11.08 37.50 -36.40
CA ALA A 756 -11.97 37.70 -37.53
C ALA A 756 -13.11 36.69 -37.40
N THR A 757 -14.28 37.14 -36.99
CA THR A 757 -15.49 36.32 -37.03
C THR A 757 -15.70 35.97 -38.50
N PRO A 758 -15.67 34.69 -38.91
CA PRO A 758 -16.31 34.35 -40.16
C PRO A 758 -17.77 34.76 -39.97
N GLN A 759 -18.21 35.80 -40.66
CA GLN A 759 -19.63 36.12 -40.77
C GLN A 759 -20.25 34.98 -41.56
N VAL A 760 -20.67 33.92 -40.86
CA VAL A 760 -21.61 32.96 -41.43
C VAL A 760 -22.91 33.75 -41.56
N THR A 761 -23.30 34.01 -42.80
CA THR A 761 -24.55 34.75 -43.05
C THR A 761 -25.74 33.91 -42.56
N ALA A 762 -26.85 34.56 -42.22
CA ALA A 762 -28.06 33.82 -41.82
C ALA A 762 -28.51 32.84 -42.92
N GLU A 763 -28.20 33.15 -44.18
CA GLU A 763 -28.42 32.27 -45.34
C GLU A 763 -27.54 31.02 -45.28
N ASP A 764 -26.22 31.15 -45.04
CA ASP A 764 -25.30 30.00 -44.94
C ASP A 764 -25.65 29.07 -43.76
N ALA A 765 -26.04 29.64 -42.62
CA ALA A 765 -26.48 28.85 -41.46
C ALA A 765 -27.82 28.13 -41.74
N SER A 766 -28.75 28.78 -42.44
CA SER A 766 -30.03 28.17 -42.83
C SER A 766 -29.86 27.08 -43.90
N ALA A 767 -28.94 27.27 -44.85
CA ALA A 767 -28.62 26.30 -45.88
C ALA A 767 -27.95 25.05 -45.29
N SER A 768 -27.00 25.22 -44.37
CA SER A 768 -26.34 24.09 -43.70
C SER A 768 -27.29 23.31 -42.78
N LEU A 769 -28.23 24.00 -42.11
CA LEU A 769 -29.27 23.36 -41.31
C LEU A 769 -30.27 22.59 -42.20
N ALA A 770 -30.65 23.15 -43.35
CA ALA A 770 -31.51 22.50 -44.33
C ALA A 770 -30.85 21.27 -44.95
N GLU A 771 -29.54 21.32 -45.24
CA GLU A 771 -28.75 20.16 -45.70
C GLU A 771 -28.73 19.05 -44.66
N LEU A 772 -28.51 19.37 -43.39
CA LEU A 772 -28.50 18.40 -42.29
C LEU A 772 -29.87 17.76 -42.04
N LEU A 773 -30.95 18.55 -42.15
CA LEU A 773 -32.32 18.06 -42.04
C LEU A 773 -32.70 17.14 -43.22
N ASN A 774 -32.24 17.46 -44.43
CA ASN A 774 -32.46 16.63 -45.61
C ASN A 774 -31.63 15.34 -45.58
N ALA A 775 -30.41 15.37 -45.04
CA ALA A 775 -29.57 14.19 -44.86
C ALA A 775 -30.17 13.16 -43.87
N GLY A 776 -30.96 13.62 -42.89
CA GLY A 776 -31.66 12.75 -41.93
C GLY A 776 -32.94 12.08 -42.46
N LEU A 777 -33.49 12.55 -43.59
CA LEU A 777 -34.77 12.08 -44.14
C LEU A 777 -34.64 11.17 -45.37
N GLY A 778 -33.42 10.97 -45.90
CA GLY A 778 -33.18 10.15 -47.10
C GLY A 778 -32.95 8.65 -46.85
N GLY A 779 -33.16 8.16 -45.63
CA GLY A 779 -32.76 6.81 -45.19
C GLY A 779 -33.93 5.85 -44.91
N SER A 780 -35.00 5.88 -45.70
CA SER A 780 -35.99 4.80 -45.72
C SER A 780 -36.84 4.88 -46.98
N ASP A 781 -36.35 4.33 -48.09
CA ASP A 781 -37.15 3.69 -49.13
C ASP A 781 -36.20 3.17 -50.24
N ASN A 782 -36.11 1.83 -50.32
CA ASN A 782 -35.40 0.98 -51.31
C ASN A 782 -34.09 0.32 -50.84
N GLU A 783 -34.21 -0.77 -50.07
CA GLU A 783 -33.83 -2.17 -50.42
C GLU A 783 -34.00 -3.10 -49.20
#